data_AF-V8CBC9-F1
#
_entry.id   AF-V8CBC9-F1
#
_cell.length_a   1.000
_cell.length_b   1.000
_cell.length_c   1.000
_cell.angle_alpha   90.00
_cell.angle_beta   90.00
_cell.angle_gamma   90.00
#
_symmetry.space_group_name_H-M   'P 1'
#
loop_
_entity.id
_entity.type
_entity.pdbx_description
1 polymer ?
#
loop_
_entity_poly.entity_id
_entity_poly.type
_entity_poly.pdbx_seq_one_letter_code
_entity_poly.pdbx_strand_id
1 'polypeptide(L)'
;MKTKNIIQRLCLFLFVLVLAAPAWATNYGREGYEIFRSRDLGKHQTVTTLRKGKVEITFSSCTTSGSSGNSAIYQPAKGSRITVKADDGYAIRWIILRDTEGGKSYRDKDGIKRISSVTGGYKYYFEKEAVSNSGIKGHNENNLNDDDNNIVVYQYDASAQSVEIRTHNRRDWDQFKVRDIIVGYVRAPKVRFKKDRYDMYYMPIFHPQANYDDHSGSVGYKLNNNDIATVNANGLLKFKRPGTVVLTATCSASENCAKAQCKTTVTMKRDRVTFTSEGLPDVLFNNTSYSIRDYLNNSKTKSGENFDYNDESFSVTSSNNAVLRYDKPYLKFGGTAGEVTITIKQDQSNYYEAASLSHTIIVMRTDQNGTILIKDANEWKVFCKLVNEKGRTNLNAKLEADVNLGTDIAMLGYGKRYSGTFDGNGHTLKINWNSGDRKWIAPFQTVDGATIKNLRTEGVINSSTYFLSGLIYEAFGTTTISGCISAVNITSTYNGSGCDVAGMIECVRQNANVTIIDCVVKGKFHATTENGRRGISGFVYNQYGSCTFTNCLYAGENNSSSGYTFCTNSFSGTTITNCYYLNTCGTAQGTKITEEQLKSGEVAYKLQKGKGSQVWGQTLKTHGEPQLITFTKGAEKVYQVSFTYNSQVKATRYANSGKTIYGSMPTFTAKDLLGSSYNEHHYYSGIAFEDGFNGSTTVTSDKQVRINLTEKDCYEIASADNWKEFCNIVNNSGQNAVDAKLTQDVNLGSDIWQVGNHYAGTFDGQGHTLKINWNDTSGWLAPFKTVDGATIKNLRTEGEIKSSLNFLSGLVREAYGNTTISGCVSAVNITSSYNDGGCDAAGIIECVRDNAKVTITDCVVKGKFTATTEKGRRYMSGFVENQYGTCTLTNCLYAGENNCSRGYTFCTNSFSSTTITNCYYLNTCGEAQGTKITEEQLKSGEVTKKLQAGRTDKCYWAQQLGEMPDFYNAADKSKANYVYYDAAKKGWVCDDFRLTDGQPLPIGLDFTAANVTYERKFNGTQNATLCLPYDLSAQGFKAYTLSGGNKNEVHFKEVDDKLTAYTPYYITANGMPQLGGTNIEVKAYKADKMTTPAAGYKFTGTVAGVSNATAAAANAYILQDDGKFHKVTTANSAATIPAYRAYIICPPQASGAKQLSVVLDGETTGIGNVTNEATDGKNGPVYDLQGRRVADRLDDARHRLPAGVYIVGGRKVVVK
;
A
#
# COMPACT_ATOMS: atom_id res chain seq x y z
N MET A 1 -111.23 -32.67 -121.58
CA MET A 1 -112.42 -33.53 -121.76
C MET A 1 -112.75 -34.20 -120.41
N LYS A 2 -113.78 -33.69 -119.71
CA LYS A 2 -114.64 -34.24 -118.62
C LYS A 2 -113.95 -35.04 -117.48
N THR A 3 -113.78 -34.63 -116.20
CA THR A 3 -114.53 -33.83 -115.18
C THR A 3 -115.76 -34.48 -114.49
N LYS A 4 -115.79 -35.80 -114.28
CA LYS A 4 -116.84 -36.42 -113.41
C LYS A 4 -116.41 -37.56 -112.46
N ASN A 5 -115.15 -38.02 -112.46
CA ASN A 5 -114.69 -39.15 -111.62
C ASN A 5 -113.94 -38.77 -110.31
N ILE A 6 -113.85 -37.48 -109.93
CA ILE A 6 -113.12 -37.02 -108.71
C ILE A 6 -114.04 -36.81 -107.49
N ILE A 7 -115.34 -36.53 -107.69
CA ILE A 7 -116.34 -36.54 -106.60
C ILE A 7 -116.66 -37.99 -106.16
N GLN A 8 -116.18 -38.97 -106.96
CA GLN A 8 -116.22 -40.43 -106.82
C GLN A 8 -115.15 -41.04 -105.88
N ARG A 9 -114.36 -40.27 -105.12
CA ARG A 9 -113.47 -40.87 -104.10
C ARG A 9 -113.54 -40.19 -102.74
N LEU A 10 -113.91 -38.91 -102.67
CA LEU A 10 -114.00 -38.18 -101.41
C LEU A 10 -115.28 -38.51 -100.60
N CYS A 11 -116.43 -38.68 -101.27
CA CYS A 11 -117.69 -39.00 -100.58
C CYS A 11 -117.74 -40.46 -100.08
N LEU A 12 -117.07 -41.40 -100.75
CA LEU A 12 -116.95 -42.78 -100.27
C LEU A 12 -115.91 -42.90 -99.13
N PHE A 13 -114.88 -42.04 -99.11
CA PHE A 13 -113.92 -41.95 -98.01
C PHE A 13 -114.54 -41.32 -96.75
N LEU A 14 -115.41 -40.32 -96.91
CA LEU A 14 -116.11 -39.66 -95.81
C LEU A 14 -117.24 -40.51 -95.21
N PHE A 15 -117.93 -41.35 -95.98
CA PHE A 15 -118.96 -42.25 -95.44
C PHE A 15 -118.37 -43.46 -94.68
N VAL A 16 -117.17 -43.91 -95.07
CA VAL A 16 -116.40 -44.92 -94.31
C VAL A 16 -115.79 -44.35 -93.02
N LEU A 17 -115.54 -43.03 -92.97
CA LEU A 17 -115.06 -42.34 -91.76
C LEU A 17 -116.16 -42.07 -90.70
N VAL A 18 -117.44 -42.17 -91.07
CA VAL A 18 -118.58 -41.87 -90.16
C VAL A 18 -119.32 -43.13 -89.69
N LEU A 19 -119.13 -44.28 -90.34
CA LEU A 19 -119.76 -45.57 -89.97
C LEU A 19 -118.83 -46.58 -89.25
N ALA A 20 -117.62 -46.17 -88.88
CA ALA A 20 -116.66 -47.00 -88.14
C ALA A 20 -116.10 -46.30 -86.90
N ALA A 21 -116.95 -45.60 -86.14
CA ALA A 21 -116.61 -45.17 -84.79
C ALA A 21 -116.91 -46.30 -83.77
N PRO A 22 -115.90 -46.84 -83.08
CA PRO A 22 -116.09 -47.28 -81.71
C PRO A 22 -115.17 -46.53 -80.73
N ALA A 23 -115.84 -45.96 -79.72
CA ALA A 23 -115.39 -45.74 -78.35
C ALA A 23 -114.16 -44.86 -78.07
N TRP A 24 -114.43 -43.67 -77.52
CA TRP A 24 -113.48 -42.86 -76.78
C TRP A 24 -112.86 -43.69 -75.64
N ALA A 25 -111.53 -43.69 -75.54
CA ALA A 25 -110.82 -44.35 -74.44
C ALA A 25 -110.85 -43.48 -73.17
N THR A 26 -111.28 -44.05 -72.05
CA THR A 26 -111.28 -43.42 -70.72
C THR A 26 -109.85 -43.07 -70.29
N ASN A 27 -109.56 -41.79 -70.01
CA ASN A 27 -108.26 -41.33 -69.51
C ASN A 27 -108.25 -41.31 -67.96
N TYR A 28 -107.34 -42.08 -67.32
CA TYR A 28 -107.25 -42.21 -65.86
C TYR A 28 -106.31 -41.19 -65.18
N GLY A 29 -105.66 -40.28 -65.92
CA GLY A 29 -104.87 -39.17 -65.38
C GLY A 29 -103.68 -39.57 -64.49
N ARG A 30 -102.85 -40.54 -64.87
CA ARG A 30 -101.71 -41.07 -64.07
C ARG A 30 -100.52 -41.44 -64.98
N GLU A 31 -99.30 -41.60 -64.42
CA GLU A 31 -98.03 -41.95 -65.12
C GLU A 31 -98.18 -42.95 -66.28
N GLY A 32 -98.92 -44.04 -66.07
CA GLY A 32 -99.29 -44.96 -67.13
C GLY A 32 -100.19 -46.08 -66.62
N TYR A 33 -101.03 -46.61 -67.51
CA TYR A 33 -101.84 -47.79 -67.23
C TYR A 33 -101.96 -48.64 -68.48
N GLU A 34 -102.16 -49.95 -68.28
CA GLU A 34 -102.28 -50.92 -69.37
C GLU A 34 -103.56 -51.72 -69.22
N ILE A 35 -104.32 -51.81 -70.30
CA ILE A 35 -105.57 -52.59 -70.36
C ILE A 35 -105.29 -53.88 -71.12
N PHE A 36 -105.50 -55.00 -70.44
CA PHE A 36 -105.46 -56.35 -70.98
C PHE A 36 -106.88 -56.85 -71.17
N ARG A 37 -107.35 -56.90 -72.42
CA ARG A 37 -108.71 -57.33 -72.75
C ARG A 37 -108.73 -58.79 -73.18
N SER A 38 -109.55 -59.61 -72.54
CA SER A 38 -109.69 -61.04 -72.89
C SER A 38 -110.14 -61.27 -74.33
N ARG A 39 -110.98 -60.36 -74.87
CA ARG A 39 -111.49 -60.43 -76.24
C ARG A 39 -110.40 -60.38 -77.31
N ASP A 40 -109.23 -59.82 -77.00
CA ASP A 40 -108.13 -59.68 -77.94
C ASP A 40 -107.41 -61.02 -78.21
N LEU A 41 -107.67 -62.07 -77.41
CA LEU A 41 -106.99 -63.38 -77.49
C LEU A 41 -107.79 -64.48 -78.21
N GLY A 42 -109.10 -64.31 -78.38
CA GLY A 42 -109.99 -65.36 -78.91
C GLY A 42 -110.47 -66.39 -77.87
N LYS A 43 -111.40 -67.27 -78.26
CA LYS A 43 -112.06 -68.27 -77.38
C LYS A 43 -111.22 -69.54 -77.19
N HIS A 44 -111.38 -70.21 -76.05
CA HIS A 44 -110.74 -71.49 -75.69
C HIS A 44 -109.20 -71.51 -75.71
N GLN A 45 -108.55 -70.36 -75.53
CA GLN A 45 -107.09 -70.27 -75.49
C GLN A 45 -106.56 -70.48 -74.08
N THR A 46 -105.43 -71.17 -73.96
CA THR A 46 -104.67 -71.21 -72.70
C THR A 46 -103.86 -69.93 -72.56
N VAL A 47 -103.98 -69.23 -71.43
CA VAL A 47 -103.32 -67.96 -71.17
C VAL A 47 -102.32 -68.14 -70.03
N THR A 48 -101.04 -68.04 -70.34
CA THR A 48 -99.95 -68.11 -69.35
C THR A 48 -99.43 -66.72 -69.01
N THR A 49 -98.96 -65.96 -70.00
CA THR A 49 -98.40 -64.62 -69.79
C THR A 49 -98.94 -63.63 -70.80
N LEU A 50 -99.24 -62.43 -70.33
CA LEU A 50 -99.64 -61.29 -71.13
C LEU A 50 -98.69 -60.15 -70.84
N ARG A 51 -98.18 -59.48 -71.86
CA ARG A 51 -97.33 -58.32 -71.69
C ARG A 51 -97.83 -57.16 -72.54
N LYS A 52 -97.91 -55.98 -71.94
CA LYS A 52 -98.33 -54.75 -72.60
C LYS A 52 -97.71 -53.57 -71.87
N GLY A 53 -97.07 -52.68 -72.62
CA GLY A 53 -96.30 -51.57 -72.06
C GLY A 53 -95.35 -52.01 -70.96
N LYS A 54 -95.40 -51.31 -69.82
CA LYS A 54 -94.52 -51.55 -68.65
C LYS A 54 -95.06 -52.61 -67.68
N VAL A 55 -96.05 -53.40 -68.11
CA VAL A 55 -96.74 -54.38 -67.27
C VAL A 55 -96.73 -55.76 -67.91
N GLU A 56 -96.46 -56.76 -67.08
CA GLU A 56 -96.61 -58.17 -67.38
C GLU A 56 -97.61 -58.81 -66.41
N ILE A 57 -98.57 -59.56 -66.94
CA ILE A 57 -99.51 -60.37 -66.17
C ILE A 57 -99.20 -61.84 -66.45
N THR A 58 -98.86 -62.59 -65.42
CA THR A 58 -98.69 -64.04 -65.50
C THR A 58 -99.80 -64.74 -64.73
N PHE A 59 -100.49 -65.64 -65.38
CA PHE A 59 -101.44 -66.56 -64.79
C PHE A 59 -100.76 -67.90 -64.54
N SER A 60 -100.92 -68.42 -63.34
CA SER A 60 -100.47 -69.78 -63.04
C SER A 60 -101.28 -70.87 -63.76
N SER A 61 -102.56 -70.59 -64.05
CA SER A 61 -103.43 -71.46 -64.88
C SER A 61 -104.67 -70.67 -65.28
N CYS A 62 -104.85 -70.38 -66.56
CA CYS A 62 -106.01 -69.65 -67.08
C CYS A 62 -106.36 -70.09 -68.50
N THR A 63 -107.65 -70.13 -68.81
CA THR A 63 -108.17 -70.34 -70.16
C THR A 63 -109.16 -69.25 -70.52
N THR A 64 -109.46 -69.00 -71.79
CA THR A 64 -110.58 -68.13 -72.18
C THR A 64 -111.88 -68.92 -72.41
N SER A 65 -113.02 -68.36 -71.97
CA SER A 65 -114.34 -69.04 -71.98
C SER A 65 -114.97 -69.24 -73.37
N GLY A 66 -115.92 -70.19 -73.48
CA GLY A 66 -116.57 -70.61 -74.74
C GLY A 66 -118.10 -70.54 -74.87
N SER A 67 -118.84 -70.22 -73.80
CA SER A 67 -120.33 -70.26 -73.78
C SER A 67 -120.99 -69.01 -74.40
N SER A 68 -122.21 -69.19 -74.91
CA SER A 68 -122.97 -68.33 -75.83
C SER A 68 -123.09 -66.84 -75.44
N GLY A 69 -122.23 -66.04 -76.06
CA GLY A 69 -122.18 -64.58 -76.06
C GLY A 69 -120.94 -64.18 -76.87
N ASN A 70 -120.99 -63.08 -77.63
CA ASN A 70 -120.00 -62.76 -78.68
C ASN A 70 -118.58 -62.35 -78.19
N SER A 71 -118.09 -62.74 -77.00
CA SER A 71 -116.74 -62.34 -76.52
C SER A 71 -116.08 -63.35 -75.57
N ALA A 72 -114.76 -63.51 -75.68
CA ALA A 72 -113.93 -64.34 -74.77
C ALA A 72 -113.72 -63.65 -73.41
N ILE A 73 -113.65 -64.40 -72.30
CA ILE A 73 -113.40 -63.89 -70.92
C ILE A 73 -112.27 -64.70 -70.28
N TYR A 74 -111.35 -64.08 -69.53
CA TYR A 74 -110.32 -64.82 -68.79
C TYR A 74 -110.99 -65.65 -67.70
N GLN A 75 -110.68 -66.94 -67.65
CA GLN A 75 -111.22 -67.89 -66.69
C GLN A 75 -110.06 -68.60 -65.96
N PRO A 76 -109.41 -67.93 -64.99
CA PRO A 76 -108.34 -68.54 -64.18
C PRO A 76 -108.83 -69.76 -63.40
N ALA A 77 -108.01 -70.81 -63.26
CA ALA A 77 -108.36 -71.99 -62.44
C ALA A 77 -108.65 -71.60 -60.99
N LYS A 78 -109.53 -72.34 -60.32
CA LYS A 78 -109.79 -72.15 -58.89
C LYS A 78 -108.48 -72.27 -58.10
N GLY A 79 -108.21 -71.32 -57.21
CA GLY A 79 -106.97 -71.25 -56.42
C GLY A 79 -105.73 -70.78 -57.20
N SER A 80 -105.87 -70.42 -58.47
CA SER A 80 -104.77 -69.90 -59.29
C SER A 80 -104.40 -68.47 -58.91
N ARG A 81 -103.14 -68.13 -59.22
CA ARG A 81 -102.52 -66.81 -59.08
C ARG A 81 -102.55 -66.04 -60.39
N ILE A 82 -102.81 -64.75 -60.26
CA ILE A 82 -102.60 -63.70 -61.26
C ILE A 82 -101.51 -62.80 -60.71
N THR A 83 -100.32 -62.85 -61.29
CA THR A 83 -99.18 -62.03 -60.88
C THR A 83 -99.02 -60.89 -61.87
N VAL A 84 -99.14 -59.67 -61.38
CA VAL A 84 -98.96 -58.44 -62.16
C VAL A 84 -97.65 -57.79 -61.76
N LYS A 85 -96.73 -57.66 -62.69
CA LYS A 85 -95.39 -57.12 -62.47
C LYS A 85 -95.14 -55.91 -63.36
N ALA A 86 -94.55 -54.87 -62.79
CA ALA A 86 -94.04 -53.71 -63.53
C ALA A 86 -92.57 -53.91 -63.92
N ASP A 87 -92.13 -53.25 -65.00
CA ASP A 87 -90.72 -53.20 -65.38
C ASP A 87 -89.84 -52.55 -64.27
N ASP A 88 -88.53 -52.81 -64.30
CA ASP A 88 -87.58 -52.23 -63.37
C ASP A 88 -87.62 -50.69 -63.40
N GLY A 89 -87.65 -50.07 -62.21
CA GLY A 89 -87.84 -48.63 -62.06
C GLY A 89 -89.31 -48.19 -62.05
N TYR A 90 -90.27 -49.14 -62.05
CA TYR A 90 -91.69 -48.89 -61.86
C TYR A 90 -92.27 -49.77 -60.76
N ALA A 91 -93.37 -49.33 -60.17
CA ALA A 91 -94.12 -50.06 -59.16
C ALA A 91 -95.61 -50.05 -59.46
N ILE A 92 -96.30 -51.15 -59.10
CA ILE A 92 -97.74 -51.28 -59.34
C ILE A 92 -98.47 -50.42 -58.33
N ARG A 93 -99.33 -49.52 -58.77
CA ARG A 93 -100.17 -48.72 -57.87
C ARG A 93 -101.52 -49.37 -57.68
N TRP A 94 -102.09 -49.91 -58.75
CA TRP A 94 -103.40 -50.51 -58.72
C TRP A 94 -103.67 -51.47 -59.88
N ILE A 95 -104.63 -52.37 -59.68
CA ILE A 95 -105.10 -53.35 -60.65
C ILE A 95 -106.62 -53.38 -60.57
N ILE A 96 -107.32 -53.15 -61.67
CA ILE A 96 -108.77 -53.28 -61.77
C ILE A 96 -109.06 -54.56 -62.56
N LEU A 97 -109.72 -55.50 -61.93
CA LEU A 97 -110.31 -56.68 -62.54
C LEU A 97 -111.75 -56.33 -62.90
N ARG A 98 -112.01 -56.12 -64.18
CA ARG A 98 -113.29 -55.67 -64.70
C ARG A 98 -114.17 -56.85 -65.10
N ASP A 99 -115.45 -56.70 -64.83
CA ASP A 99 -116.54 -57.63 -65.04
C ASP A 99 -116.19 -59.01 -64.51
N THR A 100 -116.20 -59.11 -63.17
CA THR A 100 -115.80 -60.35 -62.49
C THR A 100 -116.99 -61.27 -62.22
N GLU A 101 -116.83 -62.55 -62.51
CA GLU A 101 -117.82 -63.59 -62.21
C GLU A 101 -117.15 -64.79 -61.53
N GLY A 102 -117.87 -65.91 -61.40
CA GLY A 102 -117.32 -67.12 -60.80
C GLY A 102 -117.43 -67.16 -59.28
N GLY A 103 -118.56 -66.70 -58.75
CA GLY A 103 -118.81 -66.71 -57.32
C GLY A 103 -120.12 -66.02 -56.95
N LYS A 104 -120.40 -65.93 -55.65
CA LYS A 104 -121.59 -65.22 -55.14
C LYS A 104 -121.68 -63.80 -55.68
N SER A 105 -122.90 -63.28 -55.81
CA SER A 105 -123.18 -61.92 -56.28
C SER A 105 -122.36 -60.87 -55.52
N TYR A 106 -122.01 -59.77 -56.17
CA TYR A 106 -121.32 -58.65 -55.54
C TYR A 106 -122.13 -58.05 -54.37
N ARG A 107 -123.47 -58.21 -54.37
CA ARG A 107 -124.35 -57.79 -53.26
C ARG A 107 -124.20 -58.65 -52.01
N ASP A 108 -123.57 -59.83 -52.12
CA ASP A 108 -123.26 -60.67 -50.96
C ASP A 108 -121.91 -60.23 -50.36
N LYS A 109 -121.84 -60.17 -49.03
CA LYS A 109 -120.60 -59.85 -48.28
C LYS A 109 -119.42 -60.76 -48.66
N ASP A 110 -119.68 -61.98 -49.10
CA ASP A 110 -118.66 -62.91 -49.55
C ASP A 110 -118.28 -62.70 -51.02
N GLY A 111 -119.03 -61.93 -51.81
CA GLY A 111 -118.78 -61.73 -53.24
C GLY A 111 -117.35 -61.30 -53.55
N ILE A 112 -116.75 -60.44 -52.72
CA ILE A 112 -115.37 -59.95 -52.90
C ILE A 112 -114.33 -61.08 -52.72
N LYS A 113 -114.72 -62.17 -52.03
CA LYS A 113 -113.90 -63.37 -51.81
C LYS A 113 -113.75 -64.25 -53.05
N ARG A 114 -114.25 -63.80 -54.22
CA ARG A 114 -113.83 -64.28 -55.54
C ARG A 114 -112.31 -64.17 -55.72
N ILE A 115 -111.70 -63.23 -55.01
CA ILE A 115 -110.26 -63.17 -54.74
C ILE A 115 -110.03 -63.50 -53.26
N SER A 116 -109.14 -64.44 -52.99
CA SER A 116 -108.81 -64.85 -51.62
C SER A 116 -107.77 -63.96 -50.93
N SER A 117 -106.86 -63.34 -51.68
CA SER A 117 -105.78 -62.50 -51.13
C SER A 117 -105.03 -61.72 -52.22
N VAL A 118 -104.32 -60.65 -51.81
CA VAL A 118 -103.38 -59.89 -52.64
C VAL A 118 -102.03 -59.66 -51.93
N THR A 119 -101.00 -59.19 -52.64
CA THR A 119 -99.70 -58.81 -52.04
C THR A 119 -99.86 -57.89 -50.83
N GLY A 120 -99.13 -58.19 -49.74
CA GLY A 120 -99.17 -57.42 -48.49
C GLY A 120 -98.94 -55.93 -48.71
N GLY A 121 -99.78 -55.09 -48.08
CA GLY A 121 -99.79 -53.63 -48.28
C GLY A 121 -100.79 -53.15 -49.33
N TYR A 122 -101.22 -54.01 -50.26
CA TYR A 122 -102.31 -53.72 -51.19
C TYR A 122 -103.65 -54.11 -50.57
N LYS A 123 -104.64 -53.24 -50.73
CA LYS A 123 -106.02 -53.51 -50.36
C LYS A 123 -106.81 -53.90 -51.60
N TYR A 124 -107.90 -54.64 -51.44
CA TYR A 124 -108.81 -54.90 -52.54
C TYR A 124 -110.27 -54.76 -52.11
N TYR A 125 -111.10 -54.23 -53.00
CA TYR A 125 -112.52 -53.94 -52.77
C TYR A 125 -113.26 -53.94 -54.10
N PHE A 126 -114.59 -54.02 -54.07
CA PHE A 126 -115.38 -53.79 -55.27
C PHE A 126 -115.30 -52.33 -55.70
N GLU A 127 -115.26 -52.04 -57.00
CA GLU A 127 -115.13 -50.68 -57.55
C GLU A 127 -116.25 -49.74 -57.08
N LYS A 128 -117.46 -50.26 -56.83
CA LYS A 128 -118.58 -49.49 -56.27
C LYS A 128 -118.33 -49.05 -54.82
N GLU A 129 -117.60 -49.85 -54.04
CA GLU A 129 -117.21 -49.55 -52.66
C GLU A 129 -115.88 -48.76 -52.59
N ALA A 130 -115.23 -48.55 -53.73
CA ALA A 130 -113.93 -47.91 -53.90
C ALA A 130 -113.93 -46.38 -53.86
N VAL A 131 -115.12 -45.77 -53.97
CA VAL A 131 -115.32 -44.38 -54.39
C VAL A 131 -114.55 -43.38 -53.49
N SER A 132 -114.20 -43.74 -52.25
CA SER A 132 -113.36 -42.93 -51.36
C SER A 132 -111.90 -43.42 -51.17
N ASN A 133 -111.56 -44.67 -51.49
CA ASN A 133 -110.31 -45.31 -51.04
C ASN A 133 -109.17 -45.37 -52.09
N SER A 134 -109.46 -45.25 -53.40
CA SER A 134 -108.46 -45.40 -54.49
C SER A 134 -107.97 -44.11 -55.16
N GLY A 135 -108.68 -42.99 -54.96
CA GLY A 135 -108.46 -41.73 -55.70
C GLY A 135 -108.52 -41.86 -57.24
N ILE A 136 -109.14 -42.91 -57.79
CA ILE A 136 -109.28 -43.11 -59.25
C ILE A 136 -110.42 -42.18 -59.72
N LYS A 137 -110.08 -41.11 -60.44
CA LYS A 137 -111.04 -40.17 -61.05
C LYS A 137 -111.46 -40.68 -62.43
N GLY A 138 -112.76 -40.71 -62.72
CA GLY A 138 -113.33 -41.23 -63.98
C GLY A 138 -114.24 -42.46 -63.85
N HIS A 139 -114.93 -42.63 -62.71
CA HIS A 139 -115.87 -43.72 -62.48
C HIS A 139 -117.32 -43.28 -62.80
N ASN A 140 -117.96 -44.01 -63.73
CA ASN A 140 -119.40 -44.07 -64.07
C ASN A 140 -120.25 -42.78 -64.13
N GLU A 141 -119.70 -41.63 -64.52
CA GLU A 141 -120.51 -40.41 -64.72
C GLU A 141 -121.50 -40.50 -65.91
N ASN A 142 -121.41 -41.53 -66.76
CA ASN A 142 -122.21 -41.63 -68.00
C ASN A 142 -122.94 -42.99 -68.20
N ASN A 143 -123.13 -43.83 -67.17
CA ASN A 143 -123.74 -45.17 -67.32
C ASN A 143 -123.10 -46.01 -68.45
N LEU A 144 -121.77 -46.00 -68.52
CA LEU A 144 -121.02 -46.67 -69.59
C LEU A 144 -120.44 -48.04 -69.17
N ASN A 145 -120.77 -48.52 -67.97
CA ASN A 145 -120.33 -49.81 -67.46
C ASN A 145 -121.34 -50.33 -66.42
N ASP A 146 -122.22 -51.24 -66.84
CA ASP A 146 -123.43 -51.65 -66.10
C ASP A 146 -123.16 -52.75 -65.05
N ASP A 147 -121.89 -53.14 -64.87
CA ASP A 147 -121.50 -54.30 -64.06
C ASP A 147 -120.91 -53.88 -62.70
N ASP A 148 -121.69 -54.10 -61.64
CA ASP A 148 -121.36 -53.78 -60.24
C ASP A 148 -120.31 -54.74 -59.60
N ASN A 149 -119.63 -55.57 -60.40
CA ASN A 149 -118.79 -56.69 -59.96
C ASN A 149 -117.27 -56.47 -60.16
N ASN A 150 -116.81 -55.28 -60.55
CA ASN A 150 -115.38 -54.98 -60.75
C ASN A 150 -114.60 -54.99 -59.43
N ILE A 151 -113.40 -55.57 -59.37
CA ILE A 151 -112.55 -55.60 -58.17
C ILE A 151 -111.29 -54.76 -58.39
N VAL A 152 -111.02 -53.81 -57.51
CA VAL A 152 -109.83 -52.95 -57.53
C VAL A 152 -108.86 -53.39 -56.44
N VAL A 153 -107.61 -53.64 -56.80
CA VAL A 153 -106.46 -53.86 -55.92
C VAL A 153 -105.62 -52.59 -55.92
N TYR A 154 -105.30 -51.99 -54.77
CA TYR A 154 -104.72 -50.64 -54.70
C TYR A 154 -103.79 -50.41 -53.49
N GLN A 155 -102.72 -49.64 -53.70
CA GLN A 155 -101.89 -49.04 -52.64
C GLN A 155 -101.28 -47.71 -53.11
N TYR A 156 -101.55 -46.59 -52.42
CA TYR A 156 -101.05 -45.27 -52.83
C TYR A 156 -99.52 -45.11 -52.75
N ASP A 157 -98.81 -45.87 -51.93
CA ASP A 157 -97.34 -45.79 -51.83
C ASP A 157 -96.63 -46.63 -52.92
N ALA A 158 -97.34 -47.55 -53.60
CA ALA A 158 -96.80 -48.52 -54.57
C ALA A 158 -95.47 -49.11 -54.10
N SER A 159 -95.50 -49.80 -52.96
CA SER A 159 -94.29 -50.36 -52.37
C SER A 159 -93.80 -51.62 -53.07
N ALA A 160 -94.56 -52.17 -54.03
CA ALA A 160 -94.20 -53.38 -54.74
C ALA A 160 -94.14 -53.19 -56.26
N GLN A 161 -93.05 -53.68 -56.85
CA GLN A 161 -92.92 -53.86 -58.30
C GLN A 161 -93.82 -54.99 -58.83
N SER A 162 -94.15 -55.97 -57.98
CA SER A 162 -94.96 -57.14 -58.35
C SER A 162 -96.08 -57.36 -57.35
N VAL A 163 -97.31 -57.47 -57.85
CA VAL A 163 -98.54 -57.68 -57.08
C VAL A 163 -99.18 -59.00 -57.51
N GLU A 164 -99.29 -59.95 -56.60
CA GLU A 164 -99.96 -61.23 -56.79
C GLU A 164 -101.41 -61.12 -56.29
N ILE A 165 -102.35 -61.65 -57.06
CA ILE A 165 -103.77 -61.77 -56.76
C ILE A 165 -104.12 -63.25 -56.81
N ARG A 166 -104.79 -63.77 -55.78
CA ARG A 166 -105.22 -65.19 -55.74
C ARG A 166 -106.71 -65.32 -55.92
N THR A 167 -107.11 -66.17 -56.84
CA THR A 167 -108.52 -66.51 -57.09
C THR A 167 -109.03 -67.48 -56.02
N HIS A 168 -110.33 -67.48 -55.76
CA HIS A 168 -110.94 -68.39 -54.80
C HIS A 168 -110.71 -69.87 -55.18
N ASN A 169 -110.61 -70.75 -54.18
CA ASN A 169 -110.55 -72.20 -54.37
C ASN A 169 -111.80 -72.92 -53.81
N ARG A 170 -112.97 -72.29 -53.96
CA ARG A 170 -114.23 -72.81 -53.40
C ARG A 170 -114.86 -73.80 -54.37
N ARG A 171 -115.20 -75.00 -53.89
CA ARG A 171 -115.77 -76.07 -54.73
C ARG A 171 -117.16 -75.73 -55.23
N ASP A 172 -117.97 -75.08 -54.40
CA ASP A 172 -119.37 -74.70 -54.60
C ASP A 172 -119.58 -73.48 -55.51
N TRP A 173 -118.52 -72.80 -55.94
CA TRP A 173 -118.61 -71.63 -56.81
C TRP A 173 -118.19 -71.96 -58.22
N ASP A 174 -118.71 -71.24 -59.21
CA ASP A 174 -118.13 -71.29 -60.55
C ASP A 174 -116.68 -70.78 -60.55
N GLN A 175 -115.92 -71.09 -61.59
CA GLN A 175 -114.54 -70.64 -61.71
C GLN A 175 -114.48 -69.11 -61.88
N PHE A 176 -113.56 -68.44 -61.19
CA PHE A 176 -113.37 -66.99 -61.32
C PHE A 176 -113.24 -66.60 -62.79
N LYS A 177 -113.94 -65.54 -63.16
CA LYS A 177 -113.83 -64.95 -64.49
C LYS A 177 -113.55 -63.46 -64.37
N VAL A 178 -112.77 -62.93 -65.30
CA VAL A 178 -112.51 -61.50 -65.43
C VAL A 178 -112.43 -61.13 -66.90
N ARG A 179 -113.12 -60.07 -67.29
CA ARG A 179 -113.15 -59.62 -68.68
C ARG A 179 -111.89 -58.85 -69.04
N ASP A 180 -111.61 -57.77 -68.32
CA ASP A 180 -110.45 -56.93 -68.59
C ASP A 180 -109.64 -56.78 -67.31
N ILE A 181 -108.31 -56.81 -67.43
CA ILE A 181 -107.40 -56.46 -66.33
C ILE A 181 -106.73 -55.15 -66.67
N ILE A 182 -106.91 -54.14 -65.83
CA ILE A 182 -106.34 -52.81 -66.01
C ILE A 182 -105.31 -52.59 -64.93
N VAL A 183 -104.09 -52.25 -65.30
CA VAL A 183 -103.00 -52.12 -64.33
C VAL A 183 -102.43 -50.73 -64.41
N GLY A 184 -102.48 -49.98 -63.31
CA GLY A 184 -101.77 -48.71 -63.18
C GLY A 184 -100.46 -48.86 -62.44
N TYR A 185 -99.42 -48.22 -62.97
CA TYR A 185 -98.08 -48.22 -62.40
C TYR A 185 -97.55 -46.79 -62.29
N VAL A 186 -96.51 -46.61 -61.47
CA VAL A 186 -95.80 -45.34 -61.25
C VAL A 186 -94.29 -45.56 -61.29
N ARG A 187 -93.49 -44.52 -61.49
CA ARG A 187 -92.02 -44.62 -61.40
C ARG A 187 -91.59 -44.93 -59.96
N ALA A 188 -90.50 -45.64 -59.79
CA ALA A 188 -89.86 -45.89 -58.49
C ALA A 188 -88.38 -45.44 -58.53
N PRO A 189 -88.10 -44.12 -58.45
CA PRO A 189 -86.74 -43.58 -58.58
C PRO A 189 -85.79 -44.05 -57.48
N LYS A 190 -84.49 -44.21 -57.82
CA LYS A 190 -83.45 -44.65 -56.87
C LYS A 190 -82.87 -43.46 -56.09
N VAL A 191 -83.53 -43.06 -55.01
CA VAL A 191 -83.07 -41.96 -54.16
C VAL A 191 -81.86 -42.37 -53.31
N ARG A 192 -80.82 -41.52 -53.22
CA ARG A 192 -79.62 -41.77 -52.39
C ARG A 192 -78.90 -40.49 -51.99
N PHE A 193 -78.17 -40.53 -50.87
CA PHE A 193 -77.16 -39.52 -50.57
C PHE A 193 -75.90 -39.77 -51.40
N LYS A 194 -75.10 -38.72 -51.63
CA LYS A 194 -73.82 -38.82 -52.39
C LYS A 194 -72.80 -39.74 -51.70
N LYS A 195 -72.88 -39.87 -50.37
CA LYS A 195 -72.09 -40.80 -49.56
C LYS A 195 -73.00 -41.40 -48.49
N ASP A 196 -72.71 -42.64 -48.10
CA ASP A 196 -73.43 -43.33 -47.01
C ASP A 196 -72.99 -42.84 -45.62
N ARG A 197 -71.78 -42.29 -45.53
CA ARG A 197 -71.17 -41.80 -44.29
C ARG A 197 -70.30 -40.57 -44.53
N TYR A 198 -70.40 -39.61 -43.61
CA TYR A 198 -69.52 -38.46 -43.50
C TYR A 198 -68.90 -38.44 -42.09
N ASP A 199 -67.58 -38.52 -42.00
CA ASP A 199 -66.84 -38.26 -40.76
C ASP A 199 -66.12 -36.91 -40.91
N MET A 200 -66.40 -35.97 -40.02
CA MET A 200 -65.83 -34.62 -40.08
C MET A 200 -65.49 -34.12 -38.69
N TYR A 201 -64.51 -33.22 -38.64
CA TYR A 201 -64.19 -32.44 -37.45
C TYR A 201 -65.15 -31.25 -37.34
N TYR A 202 -65.26 -30.67 -36.15
CA TYR A 202 -66.34 -29.76 -35.78
C TYR A 202 -66.60 -28.67 -36.84
N MET A 203 -67.75 -28.76 -37.51
CA MET A 203 -68.27 -27.82 -38.49
C MET A 203 -69.75 -27.58 -38.17
N PRO A 204 -70.14 -26.40 -37.68
CA PRO A 204 -71.46 -26.19 -37.05
C PRO A 204 -72.63 -26.38 -38.02
N ILE A 205 -72.40 -26.22 -39.32
CA ILE A 205 -73.40 -26.36 -40.37
C ILE A 205 -72.85 -27.28 -41.45
N PHE A 206 -73.61 -28.31 -41.82
CA PHE A 206 -73.23 -29.24 -42.87
C PHE A 206 -74.44 -29.63 -43.72
N HIS A 207 -74.28 -29.68 -45.05
CA HIS A 207 -75.35 -30.05 -45.97
C HIS A 207 -74.97 -31.33 -46.75
N PRO A 208 -75.42 -32.52 -46.29
CA PRO A 208 -75.22 -33.77 -47.02
C PRO A 208 -75.94 -33.72 -48.36
N GLN A 209 -75.18 -33.81 -49.45
CA GLN A 209 -75.75 -33.75 -50.79
C GLN A 209 -76.51 -35.05 -51.10
N ALA A 210 -77.73 -34.92 -51.63
CA ALA A 210 -78.58 -36.04 -52.04
C ALA A 210 -78.99 -35.94 -53.50
N ASN A 211 -79.21 -37.09 -54.13
CA ASN A 211 -79.75 -37.21 -55.47
C ASN A 211 -81.08 -37.96 -55.40
N TYR A 212 -82.13 -37.33 -55.96
CA TYR A 212 -83.50 -37.82 -55.94
C TYR A 212 -83.99 -38.34 -57.29
N ASP A 213 -83.15 -38.36 -58.33
CA ASP A 213 -83.41 -39.05 -59.61
C ASP A 213 -84.79 -38.69 -60.23
N ASP A 214 -85.05 -37.37 -60.36
CA ASP A 214 -86.31 -36.76 -60.84
C ASP A 214 -87.60 -37.19 -60.11
N HIS A 215 -87.47 -37.57 -58.83
CA HIS A 215 -88.62 -37.87 -57.99
C HIS A 215 -89.51 -36.64 -57.77
N SER A 216 -90.78 -36.71 -58.18
CA SER A 216 -91.71 -35.56 -58.17
C SER A 216 -92.42 -35.30 -56.84
N GLY A 217 -92.30 -36.20 -55.87
CA GLY A 217 -92.84 -36.03 -54.52
C GLY A 217 -92.02 -35.07 -53.64
N SER A 218 -92.70 -34.42 -52.69
CA SER A 218 -92.04 -33.57 -51.70
C SER A 218 -91.05 -34.38 -50.85
N VAL A 219 -89.87 -33.79 -50.60
CA VAL A 219 -88.81 -34.40 -49.79
C VAL A 219 -88.91 -33.88 -48.36
N GLY A 220 -89.12 -34.79 -47.41
CA GLY A 220 -89.04 -34.52 -45.98
C GLY A 220 -87.75 -35.09 -45.39
N TYR A 221 -87.12 -34.33 -44.50
CA TYR A 221 -85.91 -34.75 -43.79
C TYR A 221 -86.21 -35.03 -42.33
N LYS A 222 -85.65 -36.12 -41.80
CA LYS A 222 -85.76 -36.47 -40.38
C LYS A 222 -84.42 -36.95 -39.84
N LEU A 223 -84.08 -36.47 -38.65
CA LEU A 223 -82.95 -36.97 -37.87
C LEU A 223 -83.41 -38.03 -36.86
N ASN A 224 -82.53 -38.99 -36.59
CA ASN A 224 -82.73 -39.96 -35.52
C ASN A 224 -82.52 -39.37 -34.12
N ASN A 225 -81.76 -38.27 -33.98
CA ASN A 225 -81.45 -37.64 -32.69
C ASN A 225 -81.33 -36.11 -32.83
N ASN A 226 -82.34 -35.38 -32.34
CA ASN A 226 -82.38 -33.90 -32.39
C ASN A 226 -81.57 -33.21 -31.27
N ASP A 227 -81.03 -33.98 -30.31
CA ASP A 227 -80.17 -33.47 -29.23
C ASP A 227 -78.71 -33.32 -29.69
N ILE A 228 -78.33 -33.95 -30.79
CA ILE A 228 -76.99 -33.85 -31.39
C ILE A 228 -76.98 -32.80 -32.51
N ALA A 229 -77.97 -32.81 -33.40
CA ALA A 229 -78.11 -31.85 -34.49
C ALA A 229 -79.58 -31.56 -34.79
N THR A 230 -79.88 -30.42 -35.41
CA THR A 230 -81.19 -30.15 -36.01
C THR A 230 -81.09 -30.17 -37.53
N VAL A 231 -82.18 -30.50 -38.21
CA VAL A 231 -82.28 -30.46 -39.68
C VAL A 231 -83.37 -29.48 -40.10
N ASN A 232 -83.11 -28.67 -41.11
CA ASN A 232 -84.13 -27.79 -41.70
C ASN A 232 -84.87 -28.46 -42.86
N ALA A 233 -85.86 -27.76 -43.43
CA ALA A 233 -86.66 -28.27 -44.55
C ALA A 233 -85.85 -28.65 -45.81
N ASN A 234 -84.63 -28.11 -45.96
CA ASN A 234 -83.77 -28.34 -47.12
C ASN A 234 -82.71 -29.43 -46.90
N GLY A 235 -82.71 -30.11 -45.75
CA GLY A 235 -81.73 -31.16 -45.44
C GLY A 235 -80.39 -30.66 -44.90
N LEU A 236 -80.29 -29.38 -44.54
CA LEU A 236 -79.10 -28.80 -43.90
C LEU A 236 -79.11 -29.11 -42.40
N LEU A 237 -78.00 -29.68 -41.94
CA LEU A 237 -77.76 -30.04 -40.54
C LEU A 237 -77.09 -28.88 -39.81
N LYS A 238 -77.59 -28.55 -38.62
CA LYS A 238 -76.93 -27.68 -37.66
C LYS A 238 -76.59 -28.50 -36.42
N PHE A 239 -75.31 -28.78 -36.20
CA PHE A 239 -74.86 -29.55 -35.05
C PHE A 239 -74.86 -28.68 -33.80
N LYS A 240 -75.46 -29.20 -32.71
CA LYS A 240 -75.44 -28.57 -31.37
C LYS A 240 -74.24 -29.04 -30.55
N ARG A 241 -73.82 -30.28 -30.78
CA ARG A 241 -72.67 -30.92 -30.15
C ARG A 241 -72.14 -32.06 -31.03
N PRO A 242 -70.88 -32.48 -30.85
CA PRO A 242 -70.31 -33.65 -31.47
C PRO A 242 -71.12 -34.91 -31.17
N GLY A 243 -71.16 -35.80 -32.15
CA GLY A 243 -71.97 -36.99 -32.09
C GLY A 243 -72.31 -37.48 -33.50
N THR A 244 -72.96 -38.65 -33.54
CA THR A 244 -73.36 -39.28 -34.79
C THR A 244 -74.86 -39.20 -34.95
N VAL A 245 -75.31 -38.69 -36.10
CA VAL A 245 -76.72 -38.64 -36.48
C VAL A 245 -76.94 -39.36 -37.80
N VAL A 246 -78.13 -39.91 -37.98
CA VAL A 246 -78.60 -40.50 -39.24
C VAL A 246 -79.66 -39.58 -39.82
N LEU A 247 -79.35 -38.97 -40.96
CA LEU A 247 -80.28 -38.16 -41.72
C LEU A 247 -81.03 -39.06 -42.71
N THR A 248 -82.35 -39.11 -42.58
CA THR A 248 -83.23 -39.82 -43.51
C THR A 248 -83.96 -38.80 -44.38
N ALA A 249 -83.80 -38.90 -45.69
CA ALA A 249 -84.61 -38.18 -46.66
C ALA A 249 -85.74 -39.11 -47.15
N THR A 250 -86.97 -38.65 -47.03
CA THR A 250 -88.18 -39.35 -47.46
C THR A 250 -88.82 -38.56 -48.59
N CYS A 251 -88.84 -39.15 -49.78
CA CYS A 251 -89.60 -38.65 -50.90
C CYS A 251 -91.01 -39.25 -50.81
N SER A 252 -92.01 -38.39 -50.58
CA SER A 252 -93.41 -38.82 -50.45
C SER A 252 -93.93 -39.37 -51.78
N ALA A 253 -94.80 -40.39 -51.77
CA ALA A 253 -95.43 -40.84 -53.01
C ALA A 253 -96.20 -39.69 -53.67
N SER A 254 -96.07 -39.57 -54.99
CA SER A 254 -96.79 -38.61 -55.81
C SER A 254 -97.68 -39.33 -56.82
N GLU A 255 -98.42 -38.57 -57.62
CA GLU A 255 -99.18 -39.11 -58.75
C GLU A 255 -98.32 -39.97 -59.68
N ASN A 256 -97.04 -39.63 -59.81
CA ASN A 256 -96.12 -40.22 -60.78
C ASN A 256 -94.99 -41.07 -60.16
N CYS A 257 -94.77 -40.99 -58.84
CA CYS A 257 -93.67 -41.70 -58.17
C CYS A 257 -94.13 -42.49 -56.93
N ALA A 258 -93.61 -43.70 -56.78
CA ALA A 258 -93.69 -44.49 -55.57
C ALA A 258 -92.92 -43.81 -54.44
N LYS A 259 -93.31 -44.06 -53.18
CA LYS A 259 -92.60 -43.50 -52.02
C LYS A 259 -91.18 -44.07 -51.97
N ALA A 260 -90.18 -43.22 -51.75
CA ALA A 260 -88.78 -43.63 -51.68
C ALA A 260 -88.08 -43.03 -50.45
N GLN A 261 -87.14 -43.76 -49.86
CA GLN A 261 -86.36 -43.31 -48.71
C GLN A 261 -84.89 -43.65 -48.86
N CYS A 262 -84.03 -42.73 -48.44
CA CYS A 262 -82.59 -42.98 -48.29
C CYS A 262 -82.07 -42.37 -46.98
N LYS A 263 -80.93 -42.88 -46.51
CA LYS A 263 -80.29 -42.44 -45.28
C LYS A 263 -78.80 -42.22 -45.48
N THR A 264 -78.25 -41.27 -44.73
CA THR A 264 -76.80 -41.09 -44.57
C THR A 264 -76.45 -40.94 -43.10
N THR A 265 -75.29 -41.43 -42.72
CA THR A 265 -74.72 -41.21 -41.38
C THR A 265 -73.79 -40.00 -41.42
N VAL A 266 -73.91 -39.08 -40.47
CA VAL A 266 -73.00 -37.94 -40.32
C VAL A 266 -72.47 -37.96 -38.89
N THR A 267 -71.17 -38.18 -38.76
CA THR A 267 -70.44 -38.14 -37.50
C THR A 267 -69.65 -36.84 -37.42
N MET A 268 -70.03 -36.01 -36.46
CA MET A 268 -69.29 -34.81 -36.09
C MET A 268 -68.37 -35.14 -34.92
N LYS A 269 -67.06 -35.07 -35.15
CA LYS A 269 -66.03 -35.22 -34.12
C LYS A 269 -65.70 -33.85 -33.52
N ARG A 270 -65.28 -33.84 -32.26
CA ARG A 270 -64.62 -32.66 -31.69
C ARG A 270 -63.39 -32.35 -32.53
N ASP A 271 -63.13 -31.08 -32.79
CA ASP A 271 -61.92 -30.66 -33.49
C ASP A 271 -60.69 -30.89 -32.61
N ARG A 272 -59.52 -31.06 -33.22
CA ARG A 272 -58.29 -31.41 -32.49
C ARG A 272 -57.19 -30.42 -32.81
N VAL A 273 -56.74 -29.69 -31.80
CA VAL A 273 -55.54 -28.85 -31.82
C VAL A 273 -54.32 -29.67 -31.38
N THR A 274 -53.13 -29.33 -31.88
CA THR A 274 -51.86 -29.92 -31.41
C THR A 274 -50.91 -28.78 -31.08
N PHE A 275 -50.60 -28.64 -29.79
CA PHE A 275 -49.61 -27.67 -29.31
C PHE A 275 -48.20 -28.28 -29.43
N THR A 276 -47.22 -27.50 -29.88
CA THR A 276 -45.82 -27.94 -30.00
C THR A 276 -44.89 -26.90 -29.37
N SER A 277 -43.67 -27.28 -29.01
CA SER A 277 -42.69 -26.31 -28.49
C SER A 277 -42.18 -25.33 -29.55
N GLU A 278 -42.44 -25.60 -30.83
CA GLU A 278 -41.99 -24.74 -31.93
C GLU A 278 -42.68 -23.37 -31.86
N GLY A 279 -41.87 -22.31 -31.87
CA GLY A 279 -42.34 -20.92 -31.74
C GLY A 279 -42.43 -20.39 -30.30
N LEU A 280 -42.34 -21.24 -29.28
CA LEU A 280 -42.25 -20.82 -27.87
C LEU A 280 -40.81 -20.42 -27.49
N PRO A 281 -40.62 -19.42 -26.60
CA PRO A 281 -39.31 -18.95 -26.22
C PRO A 281 -38.69 -19.80 -25.11
N ASP A 282 -37.45 -20.26 -25.31
CA ASP A 282 -36.64 -20.91 -24.26
C ASP A 282 -36.17 -19.94 -23.16
N VAL A 283 -36.03 -18.65 -23.51
CA VAL A 283 -35.52 -17.59 -22.63
C VAL A 283 -36.33 -16.32 -22.84
N LEU A 284 -36.73 -15.69 -21.74
CA LEU A 284 -37.34 -14.35 -21.74
C LEU A 284 -36.58 -13.42 -20.81
N PHE A 285 -36.49 -12.16 -21.20
CA PHE A 285 -35.94 -11.09 -20.37
C PHE A 285 -37.06 -10.23 -19.81
N ASN A 286 -36.88 -9.67 -18.61
CA ASN A 286 -37.89 -8.88 -17.90
C ASN A 286 -38.45 -7.68 -18.69
N ASN A 287 -37.68 -7.15 -19.64
CA ASN A 287 -38.09 -6.03 -20.50
C ASN A 287 -38.88 -6.46 -21.74
N THR A 288 -39.07 -7.77 -21.96
CA THR A 288 -39.73 -8.33 -23.13
C THR A 288 -40.97 -9.10 -22.71
N SER A 289 -42.14 -8.70 -23.20
CA SER A 289 -43.37 -9.51 -23.08
C SER A 289 -43.49 -10.40 -24.31
N TYR A 290 -43.84 -11.67 -24.12
CA TYR A 290 -44.08 -12.59 -25.23
C TYR A 290 -45.59 -12.74 -25.48
N SER A 291 -46.03 -12.42 -26.69
CA SER A 291 -47.41 -12.60 -27.14
C SER A 291 -47.67 -14.09 -27.40
N ILE A 292 -48.42 -14.76 -26.52
CA ILE A 292 -48.78 -16.16 -26.76
C ILE A 292 -49.84 -16.28 -27.86
N ARG A 293 -50.53 -15.18 -28.19
CA ARG A 293 -51.54 -15.12 -29.25
C ARG A 293 -50.99 -15.54 -30.60
N ASP A 294 -49.78 -15.10 -30.96
CA ASP A 294 -49.22 -15.39 -32.28
C ASP A 294 -48.88 -16.87 -32.43
N TYR A 295 -48.36 -17.49 -31.37
CA TYR A 295 -48.19 -18.94 -31.27
C TYR A 295 -49.53 -19.70 -31.39
N LEU A 296 -50.57 -19.24 -30.68
CA LEU A 296 -51.89 -19.87 -30.70
C LEU A 296 -52.60 -19.72 -32.05
N ASN A 297 -52.48 -18.56 -32.71
CA ASN A 297 -53.04 -18.32 -34.05
C ASN A 297 -52.43 -19.28 -35.10
N ASN A 298 -51.17 -19.64 -34.94
CA ASN A 298 -50.48 -20.58 -35.82
C ASN A 298 -50.79 -22.06 -35.50
N SER A 299 -51.46 -22.34 -34.38
CA SER A 299 -51.85 -23.69 -33.97
C SER A 299 -53.12 -24.14 -34.70
N LYS A 300 -52.99 -24.59 -35.95
CA LYS A 300 -54.13 -25.07 -36.75
C LYS A 300 -54.75 -26.34 -36.17
N THR A 301 -56.07 -26.45 -36.31
CA THR A 301 -56.82 -27.62 -35.89
C THR A 301 -56.94 -28.64 -37.03
N LYS A 302 -57.44 -29.85 -36.76
CA LYS A 302 -57.62 -30.89 -37.78
C LYS A 302 -58.73 -30.60 -38.78
N SER A 303 -59.66 -29.68 -38.47
CA SER A 303 -60.61 -29.16 -39.46
C SER A 303 -59.96 -28.23 -40.49
N GLY A 304 -58.76 -27.70 -40.19
CA GLY A 304 -58.04 -26.73 -41.03
C GLY A 304 -58.26 -25.27 -40.64
N GLU A 305 -59.14 -25.02 -39.67
CA GLU A 305 -59.42 -23.70 -39.10
C GLU A 305 -58.35 -23.29 -38.05
N ASN A 306 -58.34 -22.00 -37.70
CA ASN A 306 -57.49 -21.49 -36.61
C ASN A 306 -58.07 -21.88 -35.25
N PHE A 307 -57.21 -22.21 -34.28
CA PHE A 307 -57.63 -22.50 -32.92
C PHE A 307 -58.21 -21.25 -32.22
N ASP A 308 -59.40 -21.39 -31.64
CA ASP A 308 -60.04 -20.32 -30.87
C ASP A 308 -59.56 -20.32 -29.42
N TYR A 309 -58.55 -19.49 -29.12
CA TYR A 309 -58.02 -19.32 -27.77
C TYR A 309 -58.96 -18.55 -26.81
N ASN A 310 -60.16 -18.16 -27.25
CA ASN A 310 -61.20 -17.62 -26.38
C ASN A 310 -62.21 -18.68 -25.92
N ASP A 311 -62.07 -19.94 -26.35
CA ASP A 311 -62.86 -21.05 -25.81
C ASP A 311 -62.71 -21.12 -24.28
N GLU A 312 -63.84 -21.28 -23.57
CA GLU A 312 -63.87 -21.24 -22.09
C GLU A 312 -63.08 -22.37 -21.43
N SER A 313 -62.80 -23.45 -22.17
CA SER A 313 -62.01 -24.58 -21.71
C SER A 313 -60.52 -24.50 -22.11
N PHE A 314 -60.11 -23.38 -22.72
CA PHE A 314 -58.70 -23.06 -22.95
C PHE A 314 -58.09 -22.30 -21.75
N SER A 315 -56.89 -22.69 -21.34
CA SER A 315 -56.14 -22.02 -20.27
C SER A 315 -54.64 -22.04 -20.53
N VAL A 316 -53.96 -21.02 -20.00
CA VAL A 316 -52.50 -20.96 -19.91
C VAL A 316 -52.15 -20.73 -18.45
N THR A 317 -51.39 -21.65 -17.87
CA THR A 317 -50.97 -21.58 -16.47
C THR A 317 -49.46 -21.54 -16.37
N SER A 318 -48.97 -20.92 -15.30
CA SER A 318 -47.55 -20.85 -14.98
C SER A 318 -47.31 -21.61 -13.69
N SER A 319 -46.24 -22.41 -13.64
CA SER A 319 -45.83 -23.08 -12.41
C SER A 319 -45.32 -22.10 -11.34
N ASN A 320 -44.94 -20.87 -11.72
CA ASN A 320 -44.50 -19.83 -10.80
C ASN A 320 -44.78 -18.43 -11.37
N ASN A 321 -45.91 -17.84 -10.94
CA ASN A 321 -46.33 -16.49 -11.36
C ASN A 321 -45.39 -15.38 -10.90
N ALA A 322 -44.54 -15.60 -9.89
CA ALA A 322 -43.53 -14.63 -9.48
C ALA A 322 -42.37 -14.54 -10.49
N VAL A 323 -42.16 -15.57 -11.31
CA VAL A 323 -41.16 -15.59 -12.37
C VAL A 323 -41.76 -15.11 -13.69
N LEU A 324 -42.84 -15.76 -14.13
CA LEU A 324 -43.54 -15.43 -15.37
C LEU A 324 -45.03 -15.67 -15.15
N ARG A 325 -45.86 -14.65 -15.37
CA ARG A 325 -47.31 -14.77 -15.25
C ARG A 325 -47.97 -14.65 -16.61
N TYR A 326 -49.09 -15.35 -16.77
CA TYR A 326 -49.95 -15.17 -17.91
C TYR A 326 -50.95 -14.04 -17.64
N ASP A 327 -50.89 -13.00 -18.46
CA ASP A 327 -51.77 -11.83 -18.45
C ASP A 327 -52.32 -11.66 -19.87
N LYS A 328 -53.43 -12.37 -20.15
CA LYS A 328 -53.98 -12.62 -21.49
C LYS A 328 -53.90 -11.35 -22.38
N PRO A 329 -53.23 -11.40 -23.55
CA PRO A 329 -52.62 -12.56 -24.22
C PRO A 329 -51.09 -12.70 -24.03
N TYR A 330 -50.49 -12.11 -23.00
CA TYR A 330 -49.04 -12.03 -22.86
C TYR A 330 -48.49 -12.89 -21.72
N LEU A 331 -47.31 -13.44 -21.92
CA LEU A 331 -46.44 -13.89 -20.83
C LEU A 331 -45.60 -12.69 -20.38
N LYS A 332 -45.81 -12.26 -19.12
CA LYS A 332 -45.19 -11.07 -18.53
C LYS A 332 -44.32 -11.45 -17.33
N PHE A 333 -43.24 -10.70 -17.15
CA PHE A 333 -42.33 -10.86 -16.02
C PHE A 333 -43.07 -10.75 -14.68
N GLY A 334 -42.86 -11.74 -13.81
CA GLY A 334 -43.55 -11.87 -12.54
C GLY A 334 -42.94 -11.06 -11.39
N GLY A 335 -41.67 -10.64 -11.50
CA GLY A 335 -40.94 -9.88 -10.48
C GLY A 335 -39.61 -10.49 -10.04
N THR A 336 -39.36 -11.78 -10.30
CA THR A 336 -38.08 -12.44 -9.99
C THR A 336 -37.56 -13.30 -11.15
N ALA A 337 -36.24 -13.45 -11.28
CA ALA A 337 -35.67 -14.38 -12.24
C ALA A 337 -35.84 -15.83 -11.76
N GLY A 338 -35.89 -16.76 -12.69
CA GLY A 338 -36.08 -18.17 -12.39
C GLY A 338 -36.40 -19.00 -13.60
N GLU A 339 -36.56 -20.29 -13.38
CA GLU A 339 -37.05 -21.24 -14.36
C GLU A 339 -38.51 -21.54 -14.06
N VAL A 340 -39.35 -21.54 -15.09
CA VAL A 340 -40.79 -21.68 -14.94
C VAL A 340 -41.39 -22.48 -16.10
N THR A 341 -42.34 -23.35 -15.79
CA THR A 341 -43.04 -24.14 -16.79
C THR A 341 -44.38 -23.50 -17.10
N ILE A 342 -44.57 -23.10 -18.36
CA ILE A 342 -45.84 -22.65 -18.89
C ILE A 342 -46.59 -23.84 -19.45
N THR A 343 -47.82 -24.05 -19.00
CA THR A 343 -48.71 -25.11 -19.48
C THR A 343 -49.84 -24.49 -20.28
N ILE A 344 -49.89 -24.84 -21.57
CA ILE A 344 -50.95 -24.48 -22.49
C ILE A 344 -51.91 -25.67 -22.54
N LYS A 345 -53.17 -25.47 -22.18
CA LYS A 345 -54.14 -26.56 -22.02
C LYS A 345 -55.49 -26.20 -22.63
N GLN A 346 -55.97 -27.08 -23.51
CA GLN A 346 -57.34 -27.13 -23.98
C GLN A 346 -58.01 -28.33 -23.31
N ASP A 347 -58.97 -28.09 -22.42
CA ASP A 347 -59.81 -29.14 -21.87
C ASP A 347 -60.86 -29.60 -22.89
N GLN A 348 -61.43 -30.78 -22.70
CA GLN A 348 -62.43 -31.30 -23.63
C GLN A 348 -63.71 -30.43 -23.59
N SER A 349 -64.09 -29.87 -24.74
CA SER A 349 -65.23 -28.95 -24.90
C SER A 349 -66.21 -29.47 -25.94
N ASN A 350 -67.36 -28.79 -26.12
CA ASN A 350 -68.26 -29.09 -27.25
C ASN A 350 -67.62 -28.90 -28.63
N TYR A 351 -66.49 -28.19 -28.70
CA TYR A 351 -65.78 -27.85 -29.92
C TYR A 351 -64.47 -28.62 -30.07
N TYR A 352 -63.72 -28.81 -28.97
CA TYR A 352 -62.35 -29.34 -29.02
C TYR A 352 -62.12 -30.62 -28.20
N GLU A 353 -61.25 -31.51 -28.70
CA GLU A 353 -60.64 -32.59 -27.94
C GLU A 353 -59.62 -32.03 -26.92
N ALA A 354 -59.36 -32.78 -25.85
CA ALA A 354 -58.37 -32.37 -24.86
C ALA A 354 -56.95 -32.40 -25.45
N ALA A 355 -56.17 -31.34 -25.23
CA ALA A 355 -54.78 -31.21 -25.64
C ALA A 355 -53.99 -30.37 -24.64
N SER A 356 -52.72 -30.71 -24.39
CA SER A 356 -51.86 -29.91 -23.53
C SER A 356 -50.39 -29.94 -23.97
N LEU A 357 -49.65 -28.89 -23.63
CA LEU A 357 -48.21 -28.79 -23.76
C LEU A 357 -47.66 -28.05 -22.54
N SER A 358 -46.63 -28.59 -21.92
CA SER A 358 -45.83 -27.89 -20.93
C SER A 358 -44.46 -27.56 -21.52
N HIS A 359 -44.04 -26.30 -21.38
CA HIS A 359 -42.75 -25.81 -21.89
C HIS A 359 -42.04 -25.00 -20.82
N THR A 360 -40.77 -25.29 -20.59
CA THR A 360 -39.97 -24.64 -19.55
C THR A 360 -39.19 -23.46 -20.13
N ILE A 361 -39.34 -22.31 -19.50
CA ILE A 361 -38.78 -21.02 -19.91
C ILE A 361 -37.86 -20.51 -18.80
N ILE A 362 -36.66 -20.08 -19.17
CA ILE A 362 -35.76 -19.38 -18.26
C ILE A 362 -36.06 -17.88 -18.36
N VAL A 363 -36.35 -17.25 -17.23
CA VAL A 363 -36.59 -15.80 -17.18
C VAL A 363 -35.46 -15.14 -16.42
N MET A 364 -34.84 -14.13 -17.04
CA MET A 364 -33.72 -13.41 -16.44
C MET A 364 -33.93 -11.91 -16.49
N ARG A 365 -33.42 -11.23 -15.47
CA ARG A 365 -33.56 -9.78 -15.33
C ARG A 365 -32.37 -9.08 -16.00
N THR A 366 -32.67 -8.05 -16.79
CA THR A 366 -31.68 -7.21 -17.45
C THR A 366 -31.94 -5.73 -17.17
N ASP A 367 -30.91 -4.90 -17.31
CA ASP A 367 -31.08 -3.45 -17.43
C ASP A 367 -31.50 -3.03 -18.85
N GLN A 368 -31.60 -1.72 -19.06
CA GLN A 368 -32.00 -1.12 -20.34
C GLN A 368 -31.05 -1.47 -21.50
N ASN A 369 -29.80 -1.80 -21.20
CA ASN A 369 -28.78 -2.14 -22.19
C ASN A 369 -28.66 -3.66 -22.42
N GLY A 370 -29.51 -4.46 -21.79
CA GLY A 370 -29.45 -5.93 -21.87
C GLY A 370 -28.38 -6.56 -20.96
N THR A 371 -27.80 -5.82 -20.01
CA THR A 371 -26.87 -6.39 -19.02
C THR A 371 -27.65 -7.18 -17.99
N ILE A 372 -27.26 -8.42 -17.78
CA ILE A 372 -27.85 -9.33 -16.78
C ILE A 372 -27.66 -8.75 -15.37
N LEU A 373 -28.72 -8.72 -14.59
CA LEU A 373 -28.72 -8.21 -13.21
C LEU A 373 -28.77 -9.39 -12.23
N ILE A 374 -27.87 -9.40 -11.26
CA ILE A 374 -27.76 -10.49 -10.28
C ILE A 374 -27.75 -9.88 -8.87
N LYS A 375 -28.82 -10.12 -8.10
CA LYS A 375 -28.94 -9.66 -6.71
C LYS A 375 -28.80 -10.76 -5.67
N ASP A 376 -28.91 -12.03 -6.06
CA ASP A 376 -28.93 -13.17 -5.15
C ASP A 376 -28.43 -14.47 -5.80
N ALA A 377 -28.34 -15.54 -5.00
CA ALA A 377 -27.82 -16.84 -5.42
C ALA A 377 -28.68 -17.53 -6.48
N ASN A 378 -30.00 -17.28 -6.47
CA ASN A 378 -30.92 -17.84 -7.45
C ASN A 378 -30.67 -17.19 -8.81
N GLU A 379 -30.57 -15.86 -8.86
CA GLU A 379 -30.23 -15.13 -10.09
C GLU A 379 -28.85 -15.55 -10.63
N TRP A 380 -27.86 -15.82 -9.77
CA TRP A 380 -26.55 -16.38 -10.17
C TRP A 380 -26.70 -17.77 -10.82
N LYS A 381 -27.48 -18.67 -10.22
CA LYS A 381 -27.75 -20.01 -10.76
C LYS A 381 -28.46 -19.93 -12.11
N VAL A 382 -29.45 -19.04 -12.26
CA VAL A 382 -30.15 -18.81 -13.53
C VAL A 382 -29.19 -18.29 -14.59
N PHE A 383 -28.30 -17.36 -14.23
CA PHE A 383 -27.26 -16.88 -15.15
C PHE A 383 -26.31 -18.00 -15.59
N CYS A 384 -25.88 -18.85 -14.66
CA CYS A 384 -25.09 -20.04 -14.98
C CYS A 384 -25.82 -20.94 -15.98
N LYS A 385 -27.12 -21.20 -15.80
CA LYS A 385 -27.92 -22.00 -16.75
C LYS A 385 -27.99 -21.37 -18.14
N LEU A 386 -28.19 -20.05 -18.24
CA LEU A 386 -28.21 -19.35 -19.53
C LEU A 386 -26.90 -19.57 -20.32
N VAL A 387 -25.76 -19.50 -19.64
CA VAL A 387 -24.45 -19.71 -20.27
C VAL A 387 -24.21 -21.20 -20.55
N ASN A 388 -24.34 -22.04 -19.52
CA ASN A 388 -23.91 -23.44 -19.54
C ASN A 388 -24.85 -24.32 -20.37
N GLU A 389 -26.16 -24.12 -20.27
CA GLU A 389 -27.18 -24.99 -20.89
C GLU A 389 -27.73 -24.38 -22.19
N LYS A 390 -27.99 -23.07 -22.22
CA LYS A 390 -28.56 -22.38 -23.40
C LYS A 390 -27.51 -21.75 -24.32
N GLY A 391 -26.22 -21.82 -23.98
CA GLY A 391 -25.11 -21.39 -24.84
C GLY A 391 -25.00 -19.87 -25.04
N ARG A 392 -25.61 -19.05 -24.18
CA ARG A 392 -25.55 -17.59 -24.27
C ARG A 392 -24.27 -17.05 -23.61
N THR A 393 -23.12 -17.35 -24.18
CA THR A 393 -21.80 -17.17 -23.53
C THR A 393 -21.29 -15.73 -23.47
N ASN A 394 -21.76 -14.84 -24.34
CA ASN A 394 -21.27 -13.46 -24.49
C ASN A 394 -22.13 -12.40 -23.76
N LEU A 395 -23.02 -12.83 -22.87
CA LEU A 395 -23.88 -11.91 -22.11
C LEU A 395 -23.04 -11.08 -21.13
N ASN A 396 -23.28 -9.78 -21.06
CA ASN A 396 -22.74 -8.95 -19.98
C ASN A 396 -23.58 -9.14 -18.72
N ALA A 397 -22.95 -9.11 -17.56
CA ALA A 397 -23.63 -9.22 -16.26
C ALA A 397 -23.05 -8.25 -15.23
N LYS A 398 -23.87 -7.82 -14.27
CA LYS A 398 -23.41 -7.08 -13.10
C LYS A 398 -24.12 -7.50 -11.82
N LEU A 399 -23.40 -7.44 -10.70
CA LEU A 399 -23.99 -7.61 -9.38
C LEU A 399 -24.71 -6.33 -8.93
N GLU A 400 -25.83 -6.48 -8.23
CA GLU A 400 -26.56 -5.37 -7.58
C GLU A 400 -26.47 -5.42 -6.05
N ALA A 401 -25.95 -6.51 -5.50
CA ALA A 401 -25.75 -6.72 -4.08
C ALA A 401 -24.64 -7.77 -3.86
N ASP A 402 -24.19 -7.91 -2.61
CA ASP A 402 -23.37 -9.05 -2.22
C ASP A 402 -24.20 -10.34 -2.33
N VAL A 403 -23.67 -11.34 -3.03
CA VAL A 403 -24.37 -12.60 -3.33
C VAL A 403 -23.72 -13.74 -2.57
N ASN A 404 -24.48 -14.40 -1.70
CA ASN A 404 -24.05 -15.61 -1.01
C ASN A 404 -24.50 -16.86 -1.75
N LEU A 405 -23.57 -17.57 -2.39
CA LEU A 405 -23.85 -18.78 -3.18
C LEU A 405 -24.19 -20.00 -2.31
N GLY A 406 -23.99 -19.91 -0.99
CA GLY A 406 -24.22 -21.03 -0.08
C GLY A 406 -23.30 -22.21 -0.39
N THR A 407 -23.81 -23.42 -0.19
CA THR A 407 -23.07 -24.68 -0.36
C THR A 407 -23.18 -25.29 -1.76
N ASP A 408 -24.15 -24.84 -2.56
CA ASP A 408 -24.38 -25.39 -3.89
C ASP A 408 -23.33 -24.86 -4.89
N ILE A 409 -22.58 -25.77 -5.51
CA ILE A 409 -21.53 -25.43 -6.47
C ILE A 409 -22.15 -25.11 -7.83
N ALA A 410 -22.46 -23.83 -8.05
CA ALA A 410 -22.90 -23.27 -9.33
C ALA A 410 -21.78 -22.42 -9.95
N MET A 411 -21.14 -22.96 -10.99
CA MET A 411 -20.01 -22.32 -11.67
C MET A 411 -20.42 -21.80 -13.03
N LEU A 412 -20.03 -20.56 -13.34
CA LEU A 412 -20.25 -19.95 -14.63
C LEU A 412 -19.24 -20.49 -15.64
N GLY A 413 -19.70 -20.83 -16.84
CA GLY A 413 -18.83 -21.31 -17.90
C GLY A 413 -18.56 -22.81 -17.86
N TYR A 414 -19.49 -23.60 -17.30
CA TYR A 414 -19.39 -25.06 -17.25
C TYR A 414 -19.77 -25.66 -18.61
N GLY A 415 -18.80 -26.29 -19.29
CA GLY A 415 -18.95 -26.87 -20.63
C GLY A 415 -19.07 -25.85 -21.79
N LYS A 416 -19.40 -24.59 -21.50
CA LYS A 416 -19.51 -23.47 -22.46
C LYS A 416 -18.75 -22.27 -21.92
N ARG A 417 -17.64 -21.86 -22.55
CA ARG A 417 -16.76 -20.81 -22.04
C ARG A 417 -17.47 -19.45 -22.02
N TYR A 418 -17.43 -18.76 -20.89
CA TYR A 418 -17.99 -17.42 -20.77
C TYR A 418 -17.09 -16.36 -21.42
N SER A 419 -17.65 -15.46 -22.22
CA SER A 419 -16.89 -14.46 -23.00
C SER A 419 -17.42 -13.03 -22.85
N GLY A 420 -18.36 -12.80 -21.92
CA GLY A 420 -18.95 -11.49 -21.67
C GLY A 420 -18.15 -10.62 -20.70
N THR A 421 -18.66 -9.41 -20.43
CA THR A 421 -18.18 -8.55 -19.34
C THR A 421 -18.96 -8.84 -18.07
N PHE A 422 -18.27 -9.27 -17.02
CA PHE A 422 -18.82 -9.42 -15.67
C PHE A 422 -18.32 -8.27 -14.77
N ASP A 423 -19.23 -7.38 -14.36
CA ASP A 423 -18.94 -6.28 -13.44
C ASP A 423 -19.47 -6.60 -12.03
N GLY A 424 -18.58 -6.89 -11.09
CA GLY A 424 -18.96 -7.05 -9.70
C GLY A 424 -19.54 -5.79 -9.09
N ASN A 425 -19.37 -4.62 -9.71
CA ASN A 425 -19.93 -3.34 -9.27
C ASN A 425 -19.61 -3.00 -7.80
N GLY A 426 -18.46 -3.46 -7.30
CA GLY A 426 -18.04 -3.28 -5.91
C GLY A 426 -18.68 -4.25 -4.92
N HIS A 427 -19.39 -5.27 -5.39
CA HIS A 427 -20.02 -6.30 -4.57
C HIS A 427 -19.20 -7.58 -4.47
N THR A 428 -19.58 -8.40 -3.48
CA THR A 428 -18.92 -9.63 -3.10
C THR A 428 -19.72 -10.86 -3.50
N LEU A 429 -19.04 -11.85 -4.09
CA LEU A 429 -19.53 -13.21 -4.26
C LEU A 429 -18.99 -14.09 -3.13
N LYS A 430 -19.88 -14.48 -2.21
CA LYS A 430 -19.53 -15.31 -1.03
C LYS A 430 -19.71 -16.79 -1.34
N ILE A 431 -18.69 -17.58 -1.00
CA ILE A 431 -18.55 -18.98 -1.39
C ILE A 431 -18.38 -19.83 -0.13
N ASN A 432 -19.14 -20.92 -0.02
CA ASN A 432 -18.97 -21.91 1.05
C ASN A 432 -19.03 -23.32 0.47
N TRP A 433 -18.05 -23.67 -0.37
CA TRP A 433 -18.12 -24.87 -1.18
C TRP A 433 -17.26 -26.00 -0.62
N ASN A 434 -17.87 -27.17 -0.46
CA ASN A 434 -17.15 -28.42 -0.30
C ASN A 434 -17.33 -29.24 -1.58
N SER A 435 -16.25 -29.36 -2.35
CA SER A 435 -16.29 -30.02 -3.65
C SER A 435 -16.25 -31.54 -3.59
N GLY A 436 -15.90 -32.13 -2.44
CA GLY A 436 -15.68 -33.58 -2.34
C GLY A 436 -14.67 -34.04 -3.40
N ASP A 437 -15.08 -35.01 -4.22
CA ASP A 437 -14.30 -35.59 -5.32
C ASP A 437 -14.39 -34.81 -6.65
N ARG A 438 -15.16 -33.71 -6.70
CA ARG A 438 -15.29 -32.86 -7.89
C ARG A 438 -14.06 -31.98 -8.07
N LYS A 439 -13.50 -31.99 -9.29
CA LYS A 439 -12.37 -31.16 -9.72
C LYS A 439 -12.84 -29.87 -10.40
N TRP A 440 -11.89 -28.97 -10.67
CA TRP A 440 -12.10 -27.76 -11.49
C TRP A 440 -13.07 -26.76 -10.86
N ILE A 441 -12.76 -26.35 -9.63
CA ILE A 441 -13.67 -25.58 -8.77
C ILE A 441 -13.25 -24.12 -8.72
N ALA A 442 -14.10 -23.26 -9.28
CA ALA A 442 -13.99 -21.81 -9.22
C ALA A 442 -15.35 -21.19 -9.57
N PRO A 443 -15.68 -19.97 -9.09
CA PRO A 443 -16.90 -19.27 -9.50
C PRO A 443 -17.06 -19.15 -11.02
N PHE A 444 -15.96 -18.88 -11.72
CA PHE A 444 -15.87 -18.92 -13.16
C PHE A 444 -15.08 -20.17 -13.55
N GLN A 445 -15.75 -21.21 -14.03
CA GLN A 445 -15.04 -22.43 -14.41
C GLN A 445 -14.16 -22.16 -15.65
N THR A 446 -14.73 -21.68 -16.74
CA THR A 446 -13.95 -21.40 -17.96
C THR A 446 -14.38 -20.08 -18.59
N VAL A 447 -13.40 -19.28 -19.01
CA VAL A 447 -13.60 -18.02 -19.72
C VAL A 447 -12.83 -17.98 -21.03
N ASP A 448 -13.33 -17.25 -22.02
CA ASP A 448 -12.69 -17.07 -23.34
C ASP A 448 -12.88 -15.62 -23.81
N GLY A 449 -11.84 -14.80 -23.71
CA GLY A 449 -11.93 -13.38 -24.07
C GLY A 449 -12.82 -12.53 -23.15
N ALA A 450 -13.02 -12.96 -21.91
CA ALA A 450 -13.92 -12.29 -20.97
C ALA A 450 -13.27 -11.07 -20.30
N THR A 451 -14.10 -10.14 -19.80
CA THR A 451 -13.67 -9.07 -18.90
C THR A 451 -14.34 -9.24 -17.54
N ILE A 452 -13.57 -9.41 -16.46
CA ILE A 452 -14.09 -9.48 -15.09
C ILE A 452 -13.55 -8.28 -14.32
N LYS A 453 -14.43 -7.45 -13.76
CA LYS A 453 -14.00 -6.23 -13.07
C LYS A 453 -14.77 -5.95 -11.79
N ASN A 454 -14.16 -5.20 -10.86
CA ASN A 454 -14.79 -4.70 -9.63
C ASN A 454 -15.50 -5.78 -8.80
N LEU A 455 -14.97 -7.01 -8.80
CA LEU A 455 -15.55 -8.15 -8.11
C LEU A 455 -14.68 -8.61 -6.95
N ARG A 456 -15.30 -8.83 -5.79
CA ARG A 456 -14.68 -9.52 -4.66
C ARG A 456 -15.21 -10.94 -4.58
N THR A 457 -14.35 -11.95 -4.50
CA THR A 457 -14.72 -13.30 -4.06
C THR A 457 -14.25 -13.50 -2.63
N GLU A 458 -15.08 -14.11 -1.79
CA GLU A 458 -14.79 -14.30 -0.37
C GLU A 458 -15.39 -15.61 0.14
N GLY A 459 -14.76 -16.23 1.13
CA GLY A 459 -15.31 -17.38 1.83
C GLY A 459 -14.36 -18.57 1.81
N VAL A 460 -14.90 -19.78 1.66
CA VAL A 460 -14.13 -21.03 1.77
C VAL A 460 -14.41 -22.00 0.62
N ILE A 461 -13.36 -22.66 0.15
CA ILE A 461 -13.41 -23.83 -0.73
C ILE A 461 -12.63 -24.97 -0.06
N ASN A 462 -13.33 -26.06 0.24
CA ASN A 462 -12.74 -27.30 0.72
C ASN A 462 -12.81 -28.38 -0.39
N SER A 463 -11.74 -29.14 -0.57
CA SER A 463 -11.69 -30.21 -1.57
C SER A 463 -10.83 -31.38 -1.11
N SER A 464 -11.19 -32.60 -1.50
CA SER A 464 -10.27 -33.75 -1.45
C SER A 464 -9.51 -33.95 -2.77
N THR A 465 -9.63 -33.02 -3.71
CA THR A 465 -9.00 -33.07 -5.03
C THR A 465 -8.19 -31.79 -5.35
N TYR A 466 -7.92 -31.57 -6.64
CA TYR A 466 -7.01 -30.58 -7.20
C TYR A 466 -7.72 -29.73 -8.27
N PHE A 467 -7.04 -28.69 -8.75
CA PHE A 467 -7.54 -27.65 -9.66
C PHE A 467 -8.60 -26.73 -9.03
N LEU A 468 -8.13 -25.89 -8.11
CA LEU A 468 -8.98 -25.01 -7.30
C LEU A 468 -8.56 -23.56 -7.48
N SER A 469 -9.53 -22.66 -7.66
CA SER A 469 -9.24 -21.24 -7.78
C SER A 469 -10.25 -20.35 -7.07
N GLY A 470 -9.75 -19.23 -6.54
CA GLY A 470 -10.57 -18.22 -5.90
C GLY A 470 -11.44 -17.41 -6.87
N LEU A 471 -11.16 -17.44 -8.18
CA LEU A 471 -11.97 -16.72 -9.18
C LEU A 471 -12.20 -17.52 -10.47
N ILE A 472 -11.14 -17.85 -11.23
CA ILE A 472 -11.23 -18.55 -12.53
C ILE A 472 -10.49 -19.89 -12.47
N TYR A 473 -11.09 -20.96 -12.98
CA TYR A 473 -10.34 -22.20 -13.24
C TYR A 473 -9.51 -22.07 -14.53
N GLU A 474 -10.13 -21.94 -15.70
CA GLU A 474 -9.40 -21.78 -16.98
C GLU A 474 -9.69 -20.47 -17.72
N ALA A 475 -8.63 -19.85 -18.24
CA ALA A 475 -8.71 -18.69 -19.11
C ALA A 475 -8.17 -18.96 -20.53
N PHE A 476 -8.97 -18.60 -21.53
CA PHE A 476 -8.67 -18.59 -22.95
C PHE A 476 -8.78 -17.17 -23.53
N GLY A 477 -8.31 -16.98 -24.76
CA GLY A 477 -8.43 -15.72 -25.51
C GLY A 477 -7.80 -14.52 -24.79
N THR A 478 -8.22 -13.32 -25.16
CA THR A 478 -7.76 -12.07 -24.53
C THR A 478 -8.64 -11.72 -23.34
N THR A 479 -8.26 -12.19 -22.15
CA THR A 479 -9.05 -12.03 -20.92
C THR A 479 -8.49 -10.91 -20.04
N THR A 480 -9.36 -10.05 -19.51
CA THR A 480 -8.97 -8.95 -18.61
C THR A 480 -9.62 -9.12 -17.24
N ILE A 481 -8.83 -9.02 -16.17
CA ILE A 481 -9.28 -9.02 -14.78
C ILE A 481 -8.81 -7.72 -14.13
N SER A 482 -9.74 -6.86 -13.68
CA SER A 482 -9.37 -5.53 -13.18
C SER A 482 -10.13 -5.10 -11.93
N GLY A 483 -9.43 -4.61 -10.90
CA GLY A 483 -10.10 -4.15 -9.68
C GLY A 483 -10.75 -5.28 -8.89
N CYS A 484 -10.22 -6.50 -8.98
CA CYS A 484 -10.78 -7.69 -8.35
C CYS A 484 -10.02 -8.10 -7.08
N ILE A 485 -10.75 -8.62 -6.08
CA ILE A 485 -10.19 -9.13 -4.83
C ILE A 485 -10.55 -10.60 -4.69
N SER A 486 -9.57 -11.47 -4.49
CA SER A 486 -9.79 -12.85 -4.05
C SER A 486 -9.41 -13.01 -2.58
N ALA A 487 -10.42 -13.09 -1.73
CA ALA A 487 -10.33 -13.33 -0.29
C ALA A 487 -10.90 -14.72 0.07
N VAL A 488 -10.75 -15.69 -0.83
CA VAL A 488 -11.24 -17.06 -0.66
C VAL A 488 -10.17 -17.91 0.01
N ASN A 489 -10.51 -18.55 1.13
CA ASN A 489 -9.66 -19.55 1.77
C ASN A 489 -9.84 -20.90 1.08
N ILE A 490 -8.77 -21.51 0.62
CA ILE A 490 -8.81 -22.77 -0.12
C ILE A 490 -8.02 -23.82 0.66
N THR A 491 -8.70 -24.90 1.05
CA THR A 491 -8.08 -26.04 1.72
C THR A 491 -8.21 -27.29 0.86
N SER A 492 -7.08 -27.93 0.54
CA SER A 492 -7.05 -29.20 -0.18
C SER A 492 -6.48 -30.31 0.70
N THR A 493 -7.14 -31.47 0.71
CA THR A 493 -6.65 -32.71 1.32
C THR A 493 -6.08 -33.71 0.31
N TYR A 494 -5.88 -33.27 -0.94
CA TYR A 494 -5.36 -34.11 -2.01
C TYR A 494 -3.94 -34.60 -1.71
N ASN A 495 -3.66 -35.89 -1.94
CA ASN A 495 -2.37 -36.53 -1.62
C ASN A 495 -1.65 -37.15 -2.84
N GLY A 496 -2.28 -37.16 -4.02
CA GLY A 496 -1.74 -37.84 -5.20
C GLY A 496 -0.56 -37.12 -5.85
N SER A 497 -0.61 -35.79 -5.88
CA SER A 497 0.43 -34.90 -6.39
C SER A 497 0.21 -33.48 -5.81
N GLY A 498 0.72 -32.45 -6.49
CA GLY A 498 0.35 -31.07 -6.18
C GLY A 498 -1.15 -30.83 -6.24
N CYS A 499 -1.66 -29.92 -5.42
CA CYS A 499 -3.11 -29.66 -5.31
C CYS A 499 -3.63 -28.61 -6.30
N ASP A 500 -2.75 -27.96 -7.06
CA ASP A 500 -3.06 -27.03 -8.13
C ASP A 500 -4.06 -25.94 -7.68
N VAL A 501 -3.70 -25.26 -6.60
CA VAL A 501 -4.47 -24.18 -5.98
C VAL A 501 -3.93 -22.83 -6.45
N ALA A 502 -4.82 -21.95 -6.90
CA ALA A 502 -4.49 -20.58 -7.26
C ALA A 502 -5.42 -19.56 -6.62
N GLY A 503 -4.90 -18.38 -6.29
CA GLY A 503 -5.75 -17.32 -5.74
C GLY A 503 -6.66 -16.65 -6.75
N MET A 504 -6.27 -16.56 -8.02
CA MET A 504 -7.02 -15.84 -9.06
C MET A 504 -7.36 -16.72 -10.26
N ILE A 505 -6.37 -17.39 -10.88
CA ILE A 505 -6.59 -18.24 -12.06
C ILE A 505 -5.82 -19.54 -11.89
N GLU A 506 -6.49 -20.68 -12.01
CA GLU A 506 -5.76 -21.96 -11.95
C GLU A 506 -4.91 -22.15 -13.21
N CYS A 507 -5.47 -22.04 -14.40
CA CYS A 507 -4.78 -22.28 -15.67
C CYS A 507 -5.05 -21.21 -16.74
N VAL A 508 -3.97 -20.66 -17.30
CA VAL A 508 -3.99 -19.82 -18.50
C VAL A 508 -3.57 -20.66 -19.69
N ARG A 509 -4.47 -20.85 -20.67
CA ARG A 509 -4.27 -21.81 -21.76
C ARG A 509 -3.39 -21.25 -22.89
N GLN A 510 -2.93 -22.14 -23.76
CA GLN A 510 -2.08 -21.80 -24.89
C GLN A 510 -2.77 -20.74 -25.77
N ASN A 511 -2.01 -19.74 -26.25
CA ASN A 511 -2.47 -18.60 -27.03
C ASN A 511 -3.42 -17.62 -26.29
N ALA A 512 -3.70 -17.83 -25.01
CA ALA A 512 -4.40 -16.83 -24.20
C ALA A 512 -3.48 -15.64 -23.87
N ASN A 513 -4.07 -14.45 -23.79
CA ASN A 513 -3.40 -13.23 -23.35
C ASN A 513 -4.18 -12.64 -22.18
N VAL A 514 -3.69 -12.87 -20.96
CA VAL A 514 -4.40 -12.49 -19.74
C VAL A 514 -3.77 -11.24 -19.12
N THR A 515 -4.61 -10.24 -18.87
CA THR A 515 -4.19 -8.99 -18.22
C THR A 515 -4.87 -8.86 -16.86
N ILE A 516 -4.08 -8.69 -15.79
CA ILE A 516 -4.53 -8.61 -14.41
C ILE A 516 -4.06 -7.25 -13.84
N ILE A 517 -5.01 -6.37 -13.51
CA ILE A 517 -4.72 -4.98 -13.14
C ILE A 517 -5.42 -4.61 -11.84
N ASP A 518 -4.73 -3.96 -10.92
CA ASP A 518 -5.34 -3.46 -9.68
C ASP A 518 -6.06 -4.57 -8.90
N CYS A 519 -5.41 -5.72 -8.72
CA CYS A 519 -6.00 -6.90 -8.10
C CYS A 519 -5.31 -7.26 -6.78
N VAL A 520 -6.10 -7.81 -5.85
CA VAL A 520 -5.63 -8.30 -4.55
C VAL A 520 -5.91 -9.79 -4.43
N VAL A 521 -4.95 -10.56 -3.93
CA VAL A 521 -5.21 -11.89 -3.38
C VAL A 521 -4.81 -11.89 -1.91
N LYS A 522 -5.75 -12.24 -1.04
CA LYS A 522 -5.54 -12.28 0.42
C LYS A 522 -6.19 -13.47 1.13
N GLY A 523 -6.64 -14.47 0.37
CA GLY A 523 -7.11 -15.73 0.94
C GLY A 523 -5.98 -16.57 1.54
N LYS A 524 -6.35 -17.54 2.38
CA LYS A 524 -5.46 -18.55 2.95
C LYS A 524 -5.47 -19.84 2.12
N PHE A 525 -4.31 -20.29 1.64
CA PHE A 525 -4.17 -21.49 0.81
C PHE A 525 -3.42 -22.59 1.58
N HIS A 526 -4.14 -23.64 1.96
CA HIS A 526 -3.59 -24.67 2.83
C HIS A 526 -3.78 -26.08 2.26
N ALA A 527 -2.67 -26.78 2.01
CA ALA A 527 -2.70 -28.21 1.75
C ALA A 527 -2.38 -28.99 3.02
N THR A 528 -3.19 -29.99 3.36
CA THR A 528 -2.98 -30.80 4.58
C THR A 528 -1.93 -31.90 4.42
N THR A 529 -1.53 -32.20 3.18
CA THR A 529 -0.56 -33.25 2.84
C THR A 529 0.74 -32.64 2.29
N GLU A 530 1.86 -33.35 2.42
CA GLU A 530 3.15 -32.87 1.91
C GLU A 530 3.14 -32.76 0.37
N ASN A 531 2.56 -33.74 -0.32
CA ASN A 531 2.42 -33.72 -1.78
C ASN A 531 1.55 -32.56 -2.23
N GLY A 532 0.43 -32.29 -1.55
CA GLY A 532 -0.49 -31.23 -1.89
C GLY A 532 0.11 -29.83 -1.70
N ARG A 533 1.13 -29.65 -0.84
CA ARG A 533 1.85 -28.36 -0.73
C ARG A 533 2.59 -27.98 -2.02
N ARG A 534 2.81 -28.95 -2.91
CA ARG A 534 3.31 -28.68 -4.26
C ARG A 534 2.16 -28.07 -5.08
N GLY A 535 2.45 -27.04 -5.88
CA GLY A 535 1.43 -26.48 -6.76
C GLY A 535 0.40 -25.54 -6.12
N ILE A 536 0.77 -24.80 -5.07
CA ILE A 536 -0.03 -23.68 -4.55
C ILE A 536 0.57 -22.37 -5.05
N SER A 537 -0.21 -21.51 -5.70
CA SER A 537 0.23 -20.21 -6.23
C SER A 537 -0.65 -19.04 -5.78
N GLY A 538 -0.02 -17.87 -5.64
CA GLY A 538 -0.67 -16.67 -5.15
C GLY A 538 -1.71 -16.12 -6.12
N PHE A 539 -1.38 -15.94 -7.40
CA PHE A 539 -2.34 -15.45 -8.41
C PHE A 539 -2.69 -16.52 -9.44
N VAL A 540 -1.72 -16.91 -10.26
CA VAL A 540 -1.88 -17.87 -11.37
C VAL A 540 -1.02 -19.09 -11.10
N TYR A 541 -1.54 -20.31 -11.29
CA TYR A 541 -0.73 -21.51 -11.16
C TYR A 541 -0.15 -21.96 -12.51
N ASN A 542 -0.96 -22.63 -13.33
CA ASN A 542 -0.57 -23.12 -14.64
C ASN A 542 -0.62 -22.00 -15.68
N GLN A 543 0.49 -21.77 -16.39
CA GLN A 543 0.57 -20.72 -17.41
C GLN A 543 1.13 -21.28 -18.72
N TYR A 544 0.29 -21.47 -19.74
CA TYR A 544 0.68 -21.83 -21.10
C TYR A 544 0.55 -20.67 -22.11
N GLY A 545 -0.13 -19.58 -21.70
CA GLY A 545 -0.27 -18.33 -22.44
C GLY A 545 0.49 -17.17 -21.77
N SER A 546 0.23 -15.93 -22.21
CA SER A 546 0.87 -14.74 -21.62
C SER A 546 0.07 -14.19 -20.44
N CYS A 547 0.79 -13.63 -19.45
CA CYS A 547 0.19 -12.97 -18.28
C CYS A 547 0.86 -11.63 -18.02
N THR A 548 0.07 -10.56 -17.99
CA THR A 548 0.52 -9.22 -17.62
C THR A 548 -0.11 -8.80 -16.30
N PHE A 549 0.71 -8.58 -15.27
CA PHE A 549 0.29 -8.09 -13.96
C PHE A 549 0.72 -6.64 -13.78
N THR A 550 -0.23 -5.79 -13.39
CA THR A 550 0.03 -4.37 -13.15
C THR A 550 -0.66 -3.90 -11.88
N ASN A 551 0.11 -3.36 -10.91
CA ASN A 551 -0.42 -2.86 -9.63
C ASN A 551 -1.18 -3.93 -8.83
N CYS A 552 -0.60 -5.12 -8.66
CA CYS A 552 -1.24 -6.22 -7.93
C CYS A 552 -0.61 -6.45 -6.56
N LEU A 553 -1.40 -6.93 -5.59
CA LEU A 553 -0.97 -7.22 -4.23
C LEU A 553 -1.30 -8.66 -3.83
N TYR A 554 -0.28 -9.44 -3.44
CA TYR A 554 -0.46 -10.72 -2.75
C TYR A 554 -0.21 -10.55 -1.24
N ALA A 555 -1.27 -10.64 -0.44
CA ALA A 555 -1.22 -10.57 1.02
C ALA A 555 -1.74 -11.85 1.69
N GLY A 556 -1.95 -12.93 0.92
CA GLY A 556 -2.48 -14.19 1.43
C GLY A 556 -1.50 -14.99 2.29
N GLU A 557 -2.04 -15.90 3.08
CA GLU A 557 -1.28 -16.93 3.81
C GLU A 557 -1.21 -18.21 2.98
N ASN A 558 -0.11 -18.95 3.04
CA ASN A 558 0.00 -20.25 2.38
C ASN A 558 0.99 -21.19 3.08
N ASN A 559 0.95 -22.48 2.74
CA ASN A 559 1.97 -23.46 3.12
C ASN A 559 2.62 -24.14 1.89
N SER A 560 2.76 -23.40 0.79
CA SER A 560 3.32 -23.89 -0.47
C SER A 560 4.79 -24.31 -0.31
N SER A 561 5.15 -25.47 -0.86
CA SER A 561 6.54 -25.94 -0.92
C SER A 561 7.19 -25.73 -2.30
N SER A 562 6.38 -25.57 -3.36
CA SER A 562 6.87 -25.44 -4.75
C SER A 562 5.82 -24.86 -5.72
N GLY A 563 5.43 -23.60 -5.51
CA GLY A 563 4.56 -22.85 -6.43
C GLY A 563 5.10 -21.46 -6.79
N TYR A 564 4.22 -20.49 -7.01
CA TYR A 564 4.59 -19.15 -7.50
C TYR A 564 3.76 -18.04 -6.86
N THR A 565 4.40 -16.93 -6.47
CA THR A 565 3.67 -15.79 -5.87
C THR A 565 2.71 -15.15 -6.87
N PHE A 566 3.11 -15.00 -8.15
CA PHE A 566 2.26 -14.42 -9.19
C PHE A 566 1.90 -15.41 -10.30
N CYS A 567 2.87 -16.08 -10.92
CA CYS A 567 2.58 -17.06 -11.97
C CYS A 567 3.77 -17.97 -12.30
N THR A 568 3.52 -19.13 -12.91
CA THR A 568 4.60 -19.96 -13.48
C THR A 568 5.30 -19.22 -14.62
N ASN A 569 6.63 -19.06 -14.57
CA ASN A 569 7.40 -18.40 -15.64
C ASN A 569 7.98 -19.37 -16.69
N SER A 570 7.54 -20.63 -16.70
CA SER A 570 8.07 -21.68 -17.59
C SER A 570 7.77 -21.47 -19.07
N PHE A 571 6.89 -20.52 -19.42
CA PHE A 571 6.50 -20.20 -20.78
C PHE A 571 6.70 -18.71 -21.05
N SER A 572 7.10 -18.34 -22.27
CA SER A 572 7.39 -16.95 -22.64
C SER A 572 6.14 -16.06 -22.54
N GLY A 573 6.27 -14.84 -22.01
CA GLY A 573 5.20 -13.82 -22.03
C GLY A 573 4.66 -13.35 -20.68
N THR A 574 5.39 -13.56 -19.59
CA THR A 574 5.04 -12.98 -18.27
C THR A 574 5.64 -11.58 -18.09
N THR A 575 4.79 -10.62 -17.73
CA THR A 575 5.22 -9.27 -17.31
C THR A 575 4.64 -8.96 -15.93
N ILE A 576 5.48 -8.59 -14.96
CA ILE A 576 5.06 -8.22 -13.60
C ILE A 576 5.56 -6.81 -13.32
N THR A 577 4.65 -5.84 -13.24
CA THR A 577 4.96 -4.42 -13.07
C THR A 577 4.25 -3.84 -11.86
N ASN A 578 5.00 -3.20 -10.96
CA ASN A 578 4.47 -2.56 -9.75
C ASN A 578 3.62 -3.51 -8.87
N CYS A 579 4.06 -4.77 -8.75
CA CYS A 579 3.38 -5.79 -7.96
C CYS A 579 4.14 -6.09 -6.67
N TYR A 580 3.40 -6.28 -5.58
CA TYR A 580 3.95 -6.45 -4.23
C TYR A 580 3.44 -7.72 -3.56
N TYR A 581 4.24 -8.31 -2.67
CA TYR A 581 3.82 -9.47 -1.89
C TYR A 581 4.33 -9.43 -0.43
N LEU A 582 3.46 -9.79 0.50
CA LEU A 582 3.80 -9.92 1.93
C LEU A 582 4.45 -11.28 2.21
N ASN A 583 3.71 -12.36 1.96
CA ASN A 583 4.19 -13.72 2.10
C ASN A 583 4.64 -14.27 0.75
N THR A 584 5.73 -15.02 0.73
CA THR A 584 6.13 -15.72 -0.50
C THR A 584 5.24 -16.94 -0.68
N CYS A 585 4.78 -17.22 -1.90
CA CYS A 585 4.07 -18.45 -2.23
C CYS A 585 4.94 -19.27 -3.19
N GLY A 586 5.75 -20.20 -2.67
CA GLY A 586 6.77 -20.88 -3.46
C GLY A 586 7.86 -19.92 -3.99
N THR A 587 7.88 -19.67 -5.29
CA THR A 587 8.87 -18.82 -5.97
C THR A 587 8.51 -17.34 -5.83
N ALA A 588 9.45 -16.55 -5.29
CA ALA A 588 9.33 -15.10 -5.14
C ALA A 588 9.23 -14.38 -6.49
N GLN A 589 8.20 -13.54 -6.66
CA GLN A 589 7.95 -12.74 -7.85
C GLN A 589 7.32 -11.41 -7.44
N GLY A 590 7.72 -10.31 -8.08
CA GLY A 590 7.37 -8.96 -7.63
C GLY A 590 8.27 -8.46 -6.49
N THR A 591 7.82 -7.43 -5.78
CA THR A 591 8.60 -6.81 -4.70
C THR A 591 8.10 -7.28 -3.33
N LYS A 592 8.97 -7.88 -2.52
CA LYS A 592 8.64 -8.24 -1.14
C LYS A 592 8.39 -6.99 -0.31
N ILE A 593 7.37 -7.02 0.55
CA ILE A 593 7.06 -5.97 1.51
C ILE A 593 7.01 -6.53 2.94
N THR A 594 7.16 -5.68 3.94
CA THR A 594 6.93 -6.02 5.35
C THR A 594 5.51 -5.63 5.80
N GLU A 595 5.08 -6.14 6.96
CA GLU A 595 3.82 -5.71 7.57
C GLU A 595 3.79 -4.22 7.88
N GLU A 596 4.92 -3.63 8.28
CA GLU A 596 5.04 -2.20 8.55
C GLU A 596 4.84 -1.39 7.28
N GLN A 597 5.43 -1.82 6.15
CA GLN A 597 5.22 -1.17 4.85
C GLN A 597 3.77 -1.29 4.37
N LEU A 598 3.12 -2.42 4.65
CA LEU A 598 1.71 -2.64 4.34
C LEU A 598 0.80 -1.68 5.13
N LYS A 599 1.15 -1.38 6.39
CA LYS A 599 0.42 -0.49 7.31
C LYS A 599 0.75 1.00 7.12
N SER A 600 1.92 1.32 6.56
CA SER A 600 2.47 2.70 6.54
C SER A 600 1.88 3.61 5.47
N GLY A 601 1.12 3.07 4.51
CA GLY A 601 0.68 3.81 3.32
C GLY A 601 1.63 3.70 2.13
N GLU A 602 2.83 3.15 2.32
CA GLU A 602 3.83 3.02 1.26
C GLU A 602 3.30 2.24 0.06
N VAL A 603 2.72 1.05 0.33
CA VAL A 603 2.24 0.16 -0.71
C VAL A 603 1.02 0.75 -1.41
N ALA A 604 0.11 1.39 -0.67
CA ALA A 604 -1.05 2.08 -1.25
C ALA A 604 -0.63 3.23 -2.17
N TYR A 605 0.33 4.06 -1.74
CA TYR A 605 0.89 5.13 -2.56
C TYR A 605 1.52 4.57 -3.85
N LYS A 606 2.36 3.53 -3.72
CA LYS A 606 3.02 2.89 -4.87
C LYS A 606 2.03 2.29 -5.86
N LEU A 607 1.00 1.60 -5.40
CA LEU A 607 -0.07 1.04 -6.24
C LEU A 607 -0.92 2.13 -6.92
N GLN A 608 -1.09 3.29 -6.27
CA GLN A 608 -1.81 4.43 -6.81
C GLN A 608 -0.98 5.30 -7.78
N LYS A 609 0.36 5.26 -7.68
CA LYS A 609 1.26 6.18 -8.37
C LYS A 609 1.08 6.16 -9.89
N GLY A 610 1.02 7.35 -10.49
CA GLY A 610 0.90 7.52 -11.95
C GLY A 610 -0.52 7.38 -12.52
N LYS A 611 -1.54 7.15 -11.67
CA LYS A 611 -2.94 7.06 -12.12
C LYS A 611 -3.66 8.42 -12.02
N GLY A 612 -4.48 8.74 -13.03
CA GLY A 612 -5.27 9.97 -13.08
C GLY A 612 -6.47 10.00 -12.13
N SER A 613 -7.07 8.84 -11.85
CA SER A 613 -8.15 8.67 -10.87
C SER A 613 -7.70 7.79 -9.70
N GLN A 614 -8.32 7.99 -8.53
CA GLN A 614 -8.04 7.16 -7.37
C GLN A 614 -8.65 5.77 -7.58
N VAL A 615 -7.84 4.73 -7.43
CA VAL A 615 -8.23 3.31 -7.48
C VAL A 615 -7.84 2.65 -6.17
N TRP A 616 -6.65 2.99 -5.67
CA TRP A 616 -6.11 2.54 -4.40
C TRP A 616 -6.19 3.66 -3.35
N GLY A 617 -6.46 3.27 -2.11
CA GLY A 617 -6.45 4.15 -0.95
C GLY A 617 -6.14 3.39 0.31
N GLN A 618 -5.77 4.12 1.37
CA GLN A 618 -5.54 3.56 2.69
C GLN A 618 -5.72 4.65 3.74
N THR A 619 -6.58 4.40 4.72
CA THR A 619 -6.75 5.28 5.87
C THR A 619 -5.74 4.83 6.92
N LEU A 620 -4.69 5.62 7.09
CA LEU A 620 -3.55 5.27 7.94
C LEU A 620 -4.01 5.18 9.41
N LYS A 621 -3.39 4.29 10.19
CA LYS A 621 -3.75 3.89 11.57
C LYS A 621 -4.96 2.96 11.71
N THR A 622 -5.95 3.02 10.80
CA THR A 622 -7.15 2.16 10.88
C THR A 622 -7.10 0.98 9.91
N HIS A 623 -6.70 1.22 8.66
CA HIS A 623 -6.53 0.16 7.67
C HIS A 623 -5.15 -0.47 7.80
N GLY A 624 -5.11 -1.78 8.01
CA GLY A 624 -3.86 -2.55 8.07
C GLY A 624 -3.20 -2.79 6.70
N GLU A 625 -3.91 -2.53 5.60
CA GLU A 625 -3.45 -2.81 4.23
C GLU A 625 -4.08 -1.88 3.19
N PRO A 626 -3.47 -1.72 2.00
CA PRO A 626 -4.04 -1.00 0.86
C PRO A 626 -5.41 -1.55 0.45
N GLN A 627 -6.32 -0.64 0.11
CA GLN A 627 -7.70 -0.96 -0.27
C GLN A 627 -7.97 -0.49 -1.69
N LEU A 628 -8.75 -1.28 -2.43
CA LEU A 628 -9.44 -0.80 -3.62
C LEU A 628 -10.65 0.03 -3.18
N ILE A 629 -10.71 1.29 -3.59
CA ILE A 629 -11.74 2.23 -3.12
C ILE A 629 -13.16 1.80 -3.51
N THR A 630 -13.27 0.97 -4.56
CA THR A 630 -14.54 0.40 -5.04
C THR A 630 -15.24 -0.44 -3.98
N PHE A 631 -14.51 -1.10 -3.07
CA PHE A 631 -15.08 -1.95 -2.02
C PHE A 631 -15.07 -1.30 -0.64
N THR A 632 -14.17 -0.33 -0.41
CA THR A 632 -13.94 0.22 0.93
C THR A 632 -14.26 1.71 0.96
N LYS A 633 -15.50 2.03 1.38
CA LYS A 633 -15.90 3.43 1.60
C LYS A 633 -15.00 4.06 2.66
N GLY A 634 -14.46 5.24 2.34
CA GLY A 634 -13.56 5.97 3.23
C GLY A 634 -12.08 5.62 3.11
N ALA A 635 -11.67 4.75 2.16
CA ALA A 635 -10.25 4.57 1.84
C ALA A 635 -9.65 5.86 1.24
N GLU A 636 -8.83 6.56 2.01
CA GLU A 636 -8.31 7.87 1.65
C GLU A 636 -7.07 7.80 0.74
N LYS A 637 -6.83 8.86 -0.02
CA LYS A 637 -5.59 9.01 -0.79
C LYS A 637 -4.41 9.14 0.18
N VAL A 638 -3.30 8.50 -0.17
CA VAL A 638 -2.03 8.60 0.55
C VAL A 638 -1.10 9.53 -0.20
N TYR A 639 -0.42 10.42 0.52
CA TYR A 639 0.61 11.32 0.03
C TYR A 639 1.97 10.94 0.59
N GLN A 640 3.02 11.12 -0.22
CA GLN A 640 4.40 10.87 0.16
C GLN A 640 5.05 12.13 0.73
N VAL A 641 5.79 11.99 1.83
CA VAL A 641 6.71 13.00 2.36
C VAL A 641 8.13 12.44 2.29
N SER A 642 8.96 13.04 1.44
CA SER A 642 10.34 12.63 1.23
C SER A 642 11.30 13.61 1.91
N PHE A 643 12.09 13.12 2.86
CA PHE A 643 13.10 13.88 3.57
C PHE A 643 14.43 13.77 2.82
N THR A 644 14.97 14.90 2.38
CA THR A 644 16.10 14.92 1.45
C THR A 644 17.28 15.73 1.95
N TYR A 645 18.48 15.21 1.73
CA TYR A 645 19.74 15.90 2.00
C TYR A 645 20.62 15.80 0.75
N ASN A 646 21.16 16.91 0.27
CA ASN A 646 21.93 17.00 -0.98
C ASN A 646 21.24 16.28 -2.17
N SER A 647 19.95 16.54 -2.36
CA SER A 647 19.12 15.95 -3.43
C SER A 647 18.92 14.43 -3.34
N GLN A 648 19.40 13.77 -2.27
CA GLN A 648 19.18 12.35 -2.01
C GLN A 648 18.07 12.15 -0.98
N VAL A 649 17.19 11.17 -1.19
CA VAL A 649 16.16 10.79 -0.21
C VAL A 649 16.81 9.98 0.92
N LYS A 650 16.72 10.50 2.14
CA LYS A 650 17.24 9.86 3.36
C LYS A 650 16.16 9.13 4.15
N ALA A 651 14.91 9.61 4.08
CA ALA A 651 13.76 8.89 4.61
C ALA A 651 12.49 9.24 3.84
N THR A 652 11.52 8.33 3.89
CA THR A 652 10.18 8.57 3.35
C THR A 652 9.14 8.26 4.43
N ARG A 653 8.11 9.10 4.50
CA ARG A 653 6.91 8.90 5.31
C ARG A 653 5.68 9.15 4.45
N TYR A 654 4.52 8.79 4.97
CA TYR A 654 3.26 8.93 4.25
C TYR A 654 2.20 9.52 5.15
N ALA A 655 1.22 10.21 4.56
CA ALA A 655 0.13 10.85 5.28
C ALA A 655 -1.15 10.79 4.44
N ASN A 656 -2.30 10.81 5.11
CA ASN A 656 -3.55 11.15 4.45
C ASN A 656 -3.73 12.67 4.34
N SER A 657 -4.59 13.12 3.44
CA SER A 657 -4.85 14.55 3.21
C SER A 657 -5.24 15.29 4.50
N GLY A 658 -4.57 16.40 4.79
CA GLY A 658 -4.83 17.22 5.97
C GLY A 658 -4.42 16.56 7.30
N LYS A 659 -3.70 15.43 7.26
CA LYS A 659 -3.17 14.74 8.45
C LYS A 659 -1.66 14.88 8.54
N THR A 660 -1.11 14.61 9.72
CA THR A 660 0.34 14.53 9.93
C THR A 660 0.88 13.21 9.38
N ILE A 661 2.21 13.13 9.25
CA ILE A 661 2.89 11.89 8.83
C ILE A 661 2.53 10.71 9.74
N TYR A 662 2.42 9.52 9.15
CA TYR A 662 2.27 8.26 9.88
C TYR A 662 3.61 7.84 10.49
N GLY A 663 3.58 7.47 11.77
CA GLY A 663 4.77 7.15 12.55
C GLY A 663 5.45 8.39 13.14
N SER A 664 6.68 8.21 13.60
CA SER A 664 7.52 9.30 14.14
C SER A 664 8.29 10.03 13.05
N MET A 665 8.70 11.27 13.38
CA MET A 665 9.68 12.01 12.58
C MET A 665 10.95 11.17 12.41
N PRO A 666 11.56 11.16 11.21
CA PRO A 666 12.85 10.52 11.05
C PRO A 666 13.91 11.25 11.88
N THR A 667 14.77 10.48 12.54
CA THR A 667 15.94 10.97 13.27
C THR A 667 17.18 10.70 12.44
N PHE A 668 18.08 11.68 12.34
CA PHE A 668 19.33 11.57 11.61
C PHE A 668 20.49 12.02 12.48
N THR A 669 21.62 11.33 12.37
CA THR A 669 22.93 11.83 12.77
C THR A 669 23.61 12.53 11.59
N ALA A 670 24.63 13.35 11.85
CA ALA A 670 25.43 13.94 10.77
C ALA A 670 26.05 12.85 9.87
N LYS A 671 26.45 11.73 10.48
CA LYS A 671 26.97 10.55 9.79
C LYS A 671 25.96 9.90 8.85
N ASP A 672 24.68 9.81 9.23
CA ASP A 672 23.60 9.30 8.35
C ASP A 672 23.39 10.18 7.11
N LEU A 673 23.58 11.49 7.27
CA LEU A 673 23.40 12.48 6.21
C LEU A 673 24.61 12.53 5.26
N LEU A 674 25.82 12.60 5.81
CA LEU A 674 27.06 12.81 5.07
C LEU A 674 27.71 11.52 4.57
N GLY A 675 27.46 10.38 5.21
CA GLY A 675 28.05 9.08 4.84
C GLY A 675 29.59 9.16 4.83
N SER A 676 30.20 8.93 3.67
CA SER A 676 31.66 8.99 3.49
C SER A 676 32.26 10.39 3.61
N SER A 677 31.44 11.44 3.51
CA SER A 677 31.89 12.84 3.68
C SER A 677 31.90 13.29 5.14
N TYR A 678 31.47 12.43 6.09
CA TYR A 678 31.48 12.75 7.51
C TYR A 678 32.92 12.79 8.05
N ASN A 679 33.32 13.93 8.63
CA ASN A 679 34.61 14.08 9.31
C ASN A 679 34.40 14.12 10.83
N GLU A 680 34.85 13.11 11.56
CA GLU A 680 34.63 13.02 13.01
C GLU A 680 35.26 14.15 13.84
N HIS A 681 36.24 14.86 13.28
CA HIS A 681 36.87 16.04 13.89
C HIS A 681 36.06 17.34 13.71
N HIS A 682 35.12 17.37 12.77
CA HIS A 682 34.26 18.54 12.57
C HIS A 682 33.09 18.56 13.55
N TYR A 683 32.61 19.76 13.86
CA TYR A 683 31.41 19.98 14.62
C TYR A 683 30.18 20.06 13.71
N TYR A 684 29.22 19.16 13.97
CA TYR A 684 27.94 19.13 13.27
C TYR A 684 26.78 19.47 14.20
N SER A 685 25.87 20.34 13.75
CA SER A 685 24.69 20.73 14.52
C SER A 685 23.53 21.17 13.62
N GLY A 686 22.41 21.52 14.25
CA GLY A 686 21.28 22.13 13.55
C GLY A 686 20.61 21.20 12.53
N ILE A 687 20.57 19.89 12.77
CA ILE A 687 19.77 18.96 11.98
C ILE A 687 18.31 19.36 12.11
N ALA A 688 17.82 20.09 11.11
CA ALA A 688 16.51 20.68 11.09
C ALA A 688 15.85 20.43 9.74
N PHE A 689 14.53 20.48 9.73
CA PHE A 689 13.74 20.32 8.53
C PHE A 689 13.31 21.68 8.00
N GLU A 690 13.40 21.86 6.69
CA GLU A 690 12.98 23.06 5.97
C GLU A 690 11.55 23.49 6.34
N ASP A 691 11.33 24.80 6.36
CA ASP A 691 10.08 25.45 6.78
C ASP A 691 9.61 25.07 8.20
N GLY A 692 10.51 24.58 9.05
CA GLY A 692 10.18 24.11 10.39
C GLY A 692 9.27 22.87 10.38
N PHE A 693 9.33 22.04 9.33
CA PHE A 693 8.53 20.82 9.23
C PHE A 693 8.75 19.92 10.45
N ASN A 694 7.67 19.56 11.13
CA ASN A 694 7.73 18.80 12.38
C ASN A 694 6.55 17.83 12.49
N GLY A 695 6.49 17.08 13.60
CA GLY A 695 5.46 16.06 13.82
C GLY A 695 4.01 16.58 13.82
N SER A 696 3.80 17.89 13.91
CA SER A 696 2.48 18.55 13.85
C SER A 696 2.14 19.11 12.47
N THR A 697 3.07 19.07 11.50
CA THR A 697 2.84 19.59 10.15
C THR A 697 1.87 18.68 9.38
N THR A 698 0.79 19.25 8.86
CA THR A 698 -0.18 18.52 8.04
C THR A 698 0.25 18.46 6.57
N VAL A 699 -0.18 17.41 5.87
CA VAL A 699 0.22 17.10 4.49
C VAL A 699 -1.02 17.08 3.61
N THR A 700 -1.05 17.90 2.55
CA THR A 700 -2.18 17.99 1.61
C THR A 700 -1.84 17.53 0.19
N SER A 701 -0.55 17.34 -0.08
CA SER A 701 0.01 16.89 -1.35
C SER A 701 1.35 16.21 -1.11
N ASP A 702 1.90 15.53 -2.12
CA ASP A 702 3.25 14.98 -2.04
C ASP A 702 4.25 16.12 -1.75
N LYS A 703 5.09 15.93 -0.73
CA LYS A 703 6.00 16.97 -0.24
C LYS A 703 7.43 16.46 -0.19
N GLN A 704 8.35 17.30 -0.62
CA GLN A 704 9.78 17.14 -0.35
C GLN A 704 10.15 18.07 0.80
N VAL A 705 10.86 17.56 1.79
CA VAL A 705 11.33 18.32 2.96
C VAL A 705 12.85 18.26 2.96
N ARG A 706 13.50 19.40 2.73
CA ARG A 706 14.97 19.46 2.80
C ARG A 706 15.44 19.38 4.25
N ILE A 707 16.52 18.65 4.46
CA ILE A 707 17.23 18.55 5.74
C ILE A 707 18.39 19.56 5.68
N ASN A 708 18.48 20.41 6.70
CA ASN A 708 19.58 21.33 6.90
C ASN A 708 20.55 20.75 7.94
N LEU A 709 21.84 20.95 7.72
CA LEU A 709 22.93 20.52 8.60
C LEU A 709 23.98 21.64 8.62
N THR A 710 24.37 22.07 9.81
CA THR A 710 25.47 23.02 10.01
C THR A 710 26.75 22.25 10.28
N GLU A 711 27.83 22.61 9.59
CA GLU A 711 29.17 22.04 9.75
C GLU A 711 30.17 23.17 10.06
N LYS A 712 31.08 22.91 11.00
CA LYS A 712 32.24 23.76 11.34
C LYS A 712 33.46 22.87 11.58
N ASP A 713 34.66 23.40 11.33
CA ASP A 713 35.91 22.64 11.52
C ASP A 713 36.15 22.23 12.99
N CYS A 714 35.65 23.01 13.95
CA CYS A 714 35.73 22.72 15.38
C CYS A 714 34.61 23.43 16.16
N TYR A 715 34.38 23.00 17.40
CA TYR A 715 33.48 23.66 18.35
C TYR A 715 34.22 24.78 19.11
N GLU A 716 33.65 25.98 19.12
CA GLU A 716 34.25 27.16 19.77
C GLU A 716 33.63 27.39 21.15
N ILE A 717 34.49 27.48 22.16
CA ILE A 717 34.09 27.63 23.56
C ILE A 717 34.52 29.01 24.06
N ALA A 718 33.55 29.90 24.22
CA ALA A 718 33.75 31.24 24.77
C ALA A 718 33.18 31.38 26.19
N SER A 719 32.41 30.42 26.69
CA SER A 719 31.64 30.56 27.92
C SER A 719 31.44 29.23 28.64
N ALA A 720 30.98 29.30 29.90
CA ALA A 720 30.59 28.11 30.65
C ALA A 720 29.43 27.36 29.97
N ASP A 721 28.47 28.06 29.35
CA ASP A 721 27.36 27.43 28.65
C ASP A 721 27.83 26.70 27.38
N ASN A 722 28.78 27.27 26.63
CA ASN A 722 29.40 26.54 25.51
C ASN A 722 30.14 25.29 25.99
N TRP A 723 30.81 25.35 27.15
CA TRP A 723 31.44 24.16 27.74
C TRP A 723 30.41 23.08 28.10
N LYS A 724 29.26 23.46 28.67
CA LYS A 724 28.15 22.54 28.94
C LYS A 724 27.62 21.90 27.65
N GLU A 725 27.45 22.69 26.60
CA GLU A 725 27.03 22.20 25.29
C GLU A 725 28.08 21.25 24.69
N PHE A 726 29.37 21.60 24.74
CA PHE A 726 30.47 20.72 24.33
C PHE A 726 30.45 19.38 25.08
N CYS A 727 30.28 19.42 26.41
CA CYS A 727 30.12 18.20 27.21
C CYS A 727 28.93 17.36 26.72
N ASN A 728 27.78 17.98 26.42
CA ASN A 728 26.62 17.27 25.88
C ASN A 728 26.87 16.68 24.48
N ILE A 729 27.58 17.40 23.61
CA ILE A 729 27.94 16.94 22.26
C ILE A 729 28.77 15.65 22.36
N VAL A 730 29.81 15.68 23.20
CA VAL A 730 30.72 14.54 23.39
C VAL A 730 30.01 13.39 24.12
N ASN A 731 29.31 13.68 25.22
CA ASN A 731 28.74 12.66 26.10
C ASN A 731 27.48 12.01 25.51
N ASN A 732 26.63 12.78 24.80
CA ASN A 732 25.26 12.37 24.46
C ASN A 732 24.96 12.36 22.95
N SER A 733 25.63 13.19 22.14
CA SER A 733 25.30 13.36 20.71
C SER A 733 26.09 12.44 19.77
N GLY A 734 26.97 11.59 20.30
CA GLY A 734 27.78 10.65 19.52
C GLY A 734 28.93 11.26 18.70
N GLN A 735 29.23 12.54 18.90
CA GLN A 735 30.37 13.24 18.28
C GLN A 735 31.55 13.31 19.27
N ASN A 736 32.09 12.15 19.68
CA ASN A 736 33.13 12.08 20.71
C ASN A 736 34.54 12.46 20.21
N ALA A 737 34.77 12.54 18.91
CA ALA A 737 36.06 12.94 18.31
C ALA A 737 36.10 14.41 17.84
N VAL A 738 35.05 15.19 18.12
CA VAL A 738 34.94 16.58 17.64
C VAL A 738 36.07 17.44 18.19
N ASP A 739 36.72 18.21 17.32
CA ASP A 739 37.74 19.17 17.73
C ASP A 739 37.08 20.37 18.40
N ALA A 740 37.74 20.94 19.41
CA ALA A 740 37.25 22.10 20.13
C ALA A 740 38.38 23.06 20.48
N LYS A 741 38.06 24.36 20.57
CA LYS A 741 39.02 25.37 21.02
C LYS A 741 38.40 26.38 21.98
N LEU A 742 39.17 26.81 22.98
CA LEU A 742 38.82 27.98 23.77
C LEU A 742 39.12 29.25 22.97
N THR A 743 38.23 30.23 22.99
CA THR A 743 38.45 31.54 22.34
C THR A 743 38.66 32.68 23.34
N GLN A 744 38.47 32.41 24.63
CA GLN A 744 38.79 33.29 25.75
C GLN A 744 38.89 32.44 27.03
N ASP A 745 39.26 33.07 28.15
CA ASP A 745 39.24 32.42 29.45
C ASP A 745 37.79 32.09 29.86
N VAL A 746 37.57 30.89 30.40
CA VAL A 746 36.26 30.36 30.76
C VAL A 746 36.23 29.96 32.23
N ASN A 747 35.28 30.50 32.98
CA ASN A 747 35.06 30.13 34.37
C ASN A 747 33.81 29.24 34.49
N LEU A 748 34.01 27.97 34.84
CA LEU A 748 32.92 27.00 35.01
C LEU A 748 32.18 27.15 36.34
N GLY A 749 32.71 27.96 37.27
CA GLY A 749 32.13 28.12 38.60
C GLY A 749 32.12 26.80 39.38
N SER A 750 31.03 26.55 40.11
CA SER A 750 30.82 25.33 40.91
C SER A 750 30.07 24.22 40.18
N ASP A 751 29.51 24.50 39.00
CA ASP A 751 28.78 23.50 38.21
C ASP A 751 29.77 22.48 37.63
N ILE A 752 29.56 21.21 37.93
CA ILE A 752 30.43 20.13 37.46
C ILE A 752 29.94 19.65 36.11
N TRP A 753 30.68 20.03 35.07
CA TRP A 753 30.49 19.58 33.70
C TRP A 753 31.80 19.03 33.17
N GLN A 754 31.83 17.73 32.93
CA GLN A 754 33.04 17.03 32.52
C GLN A 754 32.89 16.48 31.11
N VAL A 755 33.94 16.61 30.32
CA VAL A 755 34.05 16.01 28.99
C VAL A 755 34.42 14.55 29.19
N GLY A 756 33.55 13.61 28.83
CA GLY A 756 33.71 12.19 29.14
C GLY A 756 33.18 11.27 28.04
N ASN A 757 33.06 9.98 28.34
CA ASN A 757 32.64 8.95 27.37
C ASN A 757 33.62 8.79 26.18
N HIS A 758 34.92 8.71 26.48
CA HIS A 758 36.00 8.48 25.50
C HIS A 758 36.12 9.62 24.47
N TYR A 759 36.38 10.84 24.94
CA TYR A 759 36.70 11.96 24.05
C TYR A 759 37.98 11.67 23.27
N ALA A 760 37.95 11.82 21.94
CA ALA A 760 39.03 11.45 21.02
C ALA A 760 39.51 12.61 20.13
N GLY A 761 38.91 13.81 20.27
CA GLY A 761 39.23 14.97 19.44
C GLY A 761 40.47 15.74 19.87
N THR A 762 40.75 16.81 19.13
CA THR A 762 41.74 17.82 19.50
C THR A 762 41.09 18.95 20.29
N PHE A 763 41.50 19.13 21.54
CA PHE A 763 41.15 20.27 22.35
C PHE A 763 42.30 21.28 22.42
N ASP A 764 42.14 22.46 21.83
CA ASP A 764 43.13 23.54 21.86
C ASP A 764 42.69 24.67 22.81
N GLY A 765 43.37 24.80 23.95
CA GLY A 765 43.13 25.91 24.87
C GLY A 765 43.57 27.26 24.33
N GLN A 766 44.37 27.32 23.26
CA GLN A 766 44.93 28.56 22.67
C GLN A 766 45.65 29.47 23.70
N GLY A 767 46.13 28.91 24.80
CA GLY A 767 46.77 29.63 25.91
C GLY A 767 45.78 30.18 26.95
N HIS A 768 44.47 30.01 26.74
CA HIS A 768 43.42 30.45 27.66
C HIS A 768 43.28 29.54 28.89
N THR A 769 42.65 30.11 29.90
CA THR A 769 42.42 29.49 31.20
C THR A 769 41.01 28.96 31.35
N LEU A 770 40.90 27.68 31.71
CA LEU A 770 39.69 27.04 32.18
C LEU A 770 39.71 27.01 33.71
N LYS A 771 38.91 27.90 34.32
CA LYS A 771 38.79 28.02 35.77
C LYS A 771 37.69 27.11 36.32
N ILE A 772 38.03 26.32 37.33
CA ILE A 772 37.13 25.36 37.99
C ILE A 772 37.11 25.58 39.50
N ASN A 773 35.94 25.55 40.14
CA ASN A 773 35.78 25.66 41.59
C ASN A 773 34.80 24.59 42.08
N TRP A 774 35.20 23.32 41.92
CA TRP A 774 34.33 22.18 42.13
C TRP A 774 34.46 21.64 43.54
N ASN A 775 33.32 21.45 44.20
CA ASN A 775 33.23 20.83 45.51
C ASN A 775 32.16 19.74 45.46
N ASP A 776 32.59 18.48 45.46
CA ASP A 776 31.66 17.36 45.30
C ASP A 776 32.10 16.11 46.05
N THR A 777 31.11 15.35 46.47
CA THR A 777 31.25 14.15 47.29
C THR A 777 31.26 12.85 46.47
N SER A 778 31.14 12.91 45.13
CA SER A 778 31.05 11.71 44.28
C SER A 778 32.41 11.11 43.87
N GLY A 779 33.52 11.83 44.07
CA GLY A 779 34.83 11.44 43.55
C GLY A 779 34.87 11.54 42.01
N TRP A 780 36.01 11.25 41.38
CA TRP A 780 36.14 11.22 39.91
C TRP A 780 36.09 12.58 39.19
N LEU A 781 36.77 13.59 39.76
CA LEU A 781 36.69 14.96 39.28
C LEU A 781 37.91 15.34 38.43
N ALA A 782 37.62 15.77 37.20
CA ALA A 782 38.56 16.38 36.26
C ALA A 782 37.77 17.04 35.11
N PRO A 783 38.25 18.15 34.50
CA PRO A 783 37.63 18.74 33.32
C PRO A 783 37.38 17.72 32.19
N PHE A 784 38.36 16.83 31.97
CA PHE A 784 38.23 15.69 31.07
C PHE A 784 38.12 14.41 31.90
N LYS A 785 36.92 13.86 32.02
CA LYS A 785 36.65 12.62 32.76
C LYS A 785 37.27 11.40 32.09
N THR A 786 37.15 11.29 30.78
CA THR A 786 37.69 10.14 30.04
C THR A 786 38.08 10.56 28.63
N VAL A 787 39.33 10.31 28.27
CA VAL A 787 39.85 10.53 26.91
C VAL A 787 40.34 9.22 26.31
N ASP A 788 40.24 9.09 25.00
CA ASP A 788 40.68 7.91 24.24
C ASP A 788 41.31 8.37 22.92
N GLY A 789 42.64 8.44 22.88
CA GLY A 789 43.33 8.95 21.69
C GLY A 789 43.23 10.46 21.46
N ALA A 790 42.71 11.24 22.42
CA ALA A 790 42.60 12.70 22.28
C ALA A 790 43.95 13.43 22.24
N THR A 791 43.93 14.64 21.67
CA THR A 791 45.02 15.62 21.79
C THR A 791 44.54 16.83 22.60
N ILE A 792 45.12 17.09 23.76
CA ILE A 792 44.83 18.29 24.57
C ILE A 792 46.07 19.19 24.54
N LYS A 793 45.93 20.43 24.06
CA LYS A 793 47.07 21.33 23.93
C LYS A 793 46.78 22.77 24.37
N ASN A 794 47.83 23.47 24.76
CA ASN A 794 47.81 24.91 25.08
C ASN A 794 46.73 25.32 26.10
N LEU A 795 46.36 24.42 27.02
CA LEU A 795 45.28 24.65 27.98
C LEU A 795 45.84 24.92 29.37
N ARG A 796 45.36 25.98 30.02
CA ARG A 796 45.62 26.26 31.43
C ARG A 796 44.39 25.88 32.24
N THR A 797 44.51 25.03 33.25
CA THR A 797 43.46 24.79 34.24
C THR A 797 43.83 25.47 35.56
N GLU A 798 42.89 26.18 36.18
CA GLU A 798 43.11 26.93 37.42
C GLU A 798 41.93 26.77 38.37
N GLY A 799 42.18 26.86 39.67
CA GLY A 799 41.14 26.99 40.68
C GLY A 799 41.24 25.88 41.71
N GLU A 800 40.12 25.27 42.07
CA GLU A 800 40.05 24.34 43.18
C GLU A 800 39.12 23.15 42.90
N ILE A 801 39.58 21.95 43.28
CA ILE A 801 38.80 20.73 43.39
C ILE A 801 38.84 20.28 44.84
N LYS A 802 37.67 20.23 45.49
CA LYS A 802 37.47 19.68 46.83
C LYS A 802 36.60 18.42 46.75
N SER A 803 37.02 17.34 47.38
CA SER A 803 36.19 16.14 47.46
C SER A 803 36.35 15.37 48.77
N SER A 804 35.29 14.70 49.22
CA SER A 804 35.35 13.72 50.30
C SER A 804 35.80 12.33 49.83
N LEU A 805 35.99 12.13 48.53
CA LEU A 805 36.43 10.87 47.92
C LEU A 805 37.77 11.03 47.17
N ASN A 806 38.11 10.02 46.37
CA ASN A 806 39.36 9.88 45.64
C ASN A 806 39.18 10.01 44.10
N PHE A 807 40.29 9.85 43.38
CA PHE A 807 40.43 9.95 41.92
C PHE A 807 40.19 11.36 41.38
N LEU A 808 41.12 12.26 41.69
CA LEU A 808 41.02 13.69 41.41
C LEU A 808 42.16 14.12 40.49
N SER A 809 41.85 14.90 39.46
CA SER A 809 42.88 15.43 38.57
C SER A 809 42.61 16.86 38.14
N GLY A 810 43.70 17.62 37.99
CA GLY A 810 43.64 18.98 37.48
C GLY A 810 43.31 19.09 35.99
N LEU A 811 43.37 17.98 35.22
CA LEU A 811 43.08 18.01 33.79
C LEU A 811 42.30 16.78 33.29
N VAL A 812 42.91 15.59 33.31
CA VAL A 812 42.32 14.32 32.84
C VAL A 812 42.16 13.36 34.01
N ARG A 813 41.00 12.71 34.16
CA ARG A 813 40.87 11.58 35.08
C ARG A 813 41.42 10.32 34.42
N GLU A 814 40.78 9.79 33.38
CA GLU A 814 41.24 8.57 32.70
C GLU A 814 41.69 8.81 31.26
N ALA A 815 42.82 8.20 30.89
CA ALA A 815 43.33 8.18 29.52
C ALA A 815 43.44 6.75 28.95
N TYR A 816 42.90 6.58 27.74
CA TYR A 816 42.97 5.40 26.87
C TYR A 816 43.63 5.76 25.54
N GLY A 817 43.99 4.77 24.73
CA GLY A 817 44.48 4.99 23.36
C GLY A 817 45.75 5.86 23.30
N ASN A 818 46.02 6.46 22.13
CA ASN A 818 47.21 7.28 21.90
C ASN A 818 46.96 8.76 22.29
N THR A 819 46.85 9.05 23.58
CA THR A 819 46.58 10.42 24.05
C THR A 819 47.84 11.29 24.09
N THR A 820 47.72 12.52 23.59
CA THR A 820 48.80 13.53 23.65
C THR A 820 48.35 14.74 24.47
N ILE A 821 49.16 15.16 25.44
CA ILE A 821 48.95 16.37 26.25
C ILE A 821 50.17 17.27 26.08
N SER A 822 49.99 18.50 25.60
CA SER A 822 51.14 19.36 25.30
C SER A 822 50.93 20.86 25.51
N GLY A 823 51.90 21.57 26.08
CA GLY A 823 51.75 23.00 26.34
C GLY A 823 50.67 23.30 27.39
N CYS A 824 50.37 22.35 28.28
CA CYS A 824 49.32 22.48 29.29
C CYS A 824 49.87 22.89 30.65
N VAL A 825 49.14 23.75 31.36
CA VAL A 825 49.41 24.14 32.75
C VAL A 825 48.27 23.66 33.64
N SER A 826 48.59 22.97 34.73
CA SER A 826 47.63 22.65 35.79
C SER A 826 47.98 23.41 37.06
N ALA A 827 47.25 24.49 37.32
CA ALA A 827 47.29 25.32 38.51
C ALA A 827 46.06 25.07 39.42
N VAL A 828 45.54 23.85 39.39
CA VAL A 828 44.36 23.44 40.17
C VAL A 828 44.80 22.95 41.55
N ASN A 829 44.28 23.57 42.60
CA ASN A 829 44.44 23.10 43.96
C ASN A 829 43.50 21.92 44.23
N ILE A 830 44.01 20.81 44.70
CA ILE A 830 43.23 19.60 44.95
C ILE A 830 43.24 19.30 46.45
N THR A 831 42.07 19.27 47.07
CA THR A 831 41.91 18.90 48.47
C THR A 831 41.01 17.67 48.59
N SER A 832 41.52 16.59 49.18
CA SER A 832 40.73 15.39 49.49
C SER A 832 40.61 15.19 51.00
N SER A 833 39.41 14.85 51.47
CA SER A 833 39.18 14.39 52.84
C SER A 833 38.92 12.87 52.94
N TYR A 834 39.27 12.11 51.90
CA TYR A 834 39.10 10.66 51.87
C TYR A 834 39.92 9.97 52.97
N ASN A 835 39.30 9.05 53.72
CA ASN A 835 39.90 8.40 54.89
C ASN A 835 40.00 6.86 54.79
N ASP A 836 39.46 6.25 53.73
CA ASP A 836 39.46 4.79 53.59
C ASP A 836 40.67 4.27 52.78
N GLY A 837 41.47 5.17 52.19
CA GLY A 837 42.62 4.86 51.36
C GLY A 837 43.45 6.10 51.05
N GLY A 838 44.27 6.04 49.99
CA GLY A 838 44.93 7.22 49.44
C GLY A 838 43.95 8.03 48.57
N CYS A 839 44.22 9.31 48.34
CA CYS A 839 43.27 10.19 47.66
C CYS A 839 43.30 10.10 46.12
N ASP A 840 44.26 9.39 45.55
CA ASP A 840 44.45 9.22 44.10
C ASP A 840 44.40 10.58 43.37
N ALA A 841 45.26 11.52 43.78
CA ALA A 841 45.26 12.89 43.27
C ALA A 841 46.43 13.14 42.30
N ALA A 842 46.15 13.71 41.14
CA ALA A 842 47.15 13.98 40.10
C ALA A 842 47.06 15.40 39.53
N GLY A 843 48.19 15.94 39.09
CA GLY A 843 48.20 17.24 38.41
C GLY A 843 47.68 17.22 36.98
N ILE A 844 47.97 16.16 36.21
CA ILE A 844 47.60 16.06 34.80
C ILE A 844 46.67 14.87 34.52
N ILE A 845 47.03 13.64 34.90
CA ILE A 845 46.23 12.43 34.65
C ILE A 845 46.07 11.63 35.93
N GLU A 846 44.85 11.34 36.35
CA GLU A 846 44.66 10.43 37.48
C GLU A 846 45.07 9.00 37.09
N CYS A 847 44.52 8.43 36.02
CA CYS A 847 44.86 7.09 35.57
C CYS A 847 45.11 6.95 34.06
N VAL A 848 46.23 6.30 33.72
CA VAL A 848 46.58 5.82 32.38
C VAL A 848 46.28 4.34 32.29
N ARG A 849 45.36 3.94 31.41
CA ARG A 849 44.83 2.57 31.31
C ARG A 849 45.76 1.66 30.50
N ASP A 850 45.58 0.36 30.61
CA ASP A 850 46.46 -0.70 30.09
C ASP A 850 46.74 -0.61 28.58
N ASN A 851 45.74 -0.22 27.79
CA ASN A 851 45.87 -0.04 26.34
C ASN A 851 46.39 1.35 25.92
N ALA A 852 46.65 2.25 26.87
CA ALA A 852 46.98 3.64 26.59
C ALA A 852 48.48 3.85 26.31
N LYS A 853 48.78 4.74 25.37
CA LYS A 853 50.10 5.30 25.12
C LYS A 853 50.03 6.82 25.24
N VAL A 854 50.39 7.31 26.42
CA VAL A 854 50.28 8.72 26.75
C VAL A 854 51.61 9.44 26.53
N THR A 855 51.55 10.54 25.80
CA THR A 855 52.68 11.46 25.61
C THR A 855 52.36 12.81 26.26
N ILE A 856 53.17 13.23 27.22
CA ILE A 856 53.06 14.52 27.91
C ILE A 856 54.31 15.34 27.59
N THR A 857 54.15 16.46 26.89
CA THR A 857 55.30 17.27 26.43
C THR A 857 55.09 18.73 26.75
N ASP A 858 56.11 19.40 27.28
CA ASP A 858 56.01 20.82 27.63
C ASP A 858 54.81 21.09 28.54
N CYS A 859 54.77 20.49 29.73
CA CYS A 859 53.66 20.66 30.67
C CYS A 859 54.15 21.13 32.05
N VAL A 860 53.32 21.92 32.74
CA VAL A 860 53.61 22.43 34.09
C VAL A 860 52.51 22.07 35.06
N VAL A 861 52.88 21.63 36.27
CA VAL A 861 51.94 21.49 37.38
C VAL A 861 52.37 22.40 38.52
N LYS A 862 51.48 23.33 38.89
CA LYS A 862 51.67 24.35 39.94
C LYS A 862 50.69 24.20 41.11
N GLY A 863 49.64 23.39 40.93
CA GLY A 863 48.58 23.19 41.93
C GLY A 863 49.09 22.61 43.25
N LYS A 864 48.41 22.97 44.34
CA LYS A 864 48.65 22.43 45.68
C LYS A 864 47.78 21.22 45.97
N PHE A 865 48.37 20.10 46.39
CA PHE A 865 47.66 18.85 46.73
C PHE A 865 47.65 18.62 48.23
N THR A 866 46.46 18.59 48.83
CA THR A 866 46.30 18.46 50.28
C THR A 866 45.32 17.34 50.62
N ALA A 867 45.78 16.31 51.33
CA ALA A 867 44.90 15.39 52.03
C ALA A 867 44.72 15.83 53.49
N THR A 868 43.48 15.91 53.96
CA THR A 868 43.20 16.30 55.36
C THR A 868 43.34 15.14 56.34
N THR A 869 43.40 13.90 55.85
CA THR A 869 43.55 12.67 56.64
C THR A 869 44.94 12.06 56.45
N GLU A 870 45.42 11.27 57.41
CA GLU A 870 46.72 10.60 57.31
C GLU A 870 46.74 9.55 56.19
N LYS A 871 45.68 8.74 56.08
CA LYS A 871 45.56 7.70 55.05
C LYS A 871 45.50 8.30 53.64
N GLY A 872 44.80 9.42 53.49
CA GLY A 872 44.61 10.15 52.24
C GLY A 872 45.89 10.77 51.68
N ARG A 873 46.93 10.97 52.50
CA ARG A 873 48.25 11.45 52.03
C ARG A 873 48.98 10.48 51.11
N ARG A 874 48.47 9.25 50.96
CA ARG A 874 48.97 8.26 50.00
C ARG A 874 48.32 8.48 48.64
N TYR A 875 48.99 7.99 47.60
CA TYR A 875 48.55 8.04 46.21
C TYR A 875 48.32 9.48 45.71
N MET A 876 49.38 10.30 45.77
CA MET A 876 49.42 11.61 45.12
C MET A 876 50.60 11.71 44.15
N SER A 877 50.35 12.20 42.95
CA SER A 877 51.41 12.36 41.95
C SER A 877 51.40 13.71 41.28
N GLY A 878 52.59 14.23 41.01
CA GLY A 878 52.73 15.53 40.37
C GLY A 878 52.08 15.56 38.99
N PHE A 879 52.24 14.51 38.17
CA PHE A 879 51.66 14.44 36.83
C PHE A 879 50.64 13.31 36.68
N VAL A 880 51.05 12.06 36.90
CA VAL A 880 50.25 10.86 36.64
C VAL A 880 50.23 9.93 37.85
N GLU A 881 49.05 9.65 38.41
CA GLU A 881 48.95 8.81 39.61
C GLU A 881 48.94 7.31 39.31
N ASN A 882 47.93 6.78 38.65
CA ASN A 882 47.80 5.35 38.36
C ASN A 882 48.26 5.04 36.93
N GLN A 883 49.27 4.19 36.75
CA GLN A 883 49.82 3.87 35.41
C GLN A 883 49.77 2.37 35.10
N TYR A 884 48.84 1.96 34.24
CA TYR A 884 48.76 0.62 33.66
C TYR A 884 49.31 0.55 32.22
N GLY A 885 49.15 1.63 31.44
CA GLY A 885 49.71 1.79 30.08
C GLY A 885 51.04 2.54 30.06
N THR A 886 51.53 2.95 28.90
CA THR A 886 52.86 3.61 28.81
C THR A 886 52.78 5.13 28.92
N CYS A 887 53.71 5.73 29.66
CA CYS A 887 53.84 7.19 29.77
C CYS A 887 55.20 7.69 29.27
N THR A 888 55.19 8.70 28.39
CA THR A 888 56.39 9.44 27.99
C THR A 888 56.24 10.90 28.37
N LEU A 889 57.06 11.37 29.30
CA LEU A 889 57.11 12.76 29.75
C LEU A 889 58.39 13.43 29.25
N THR A 890 58.24 14.54 28.54
CA THR A 890 59.36 15.30 27.98
C THR A 890 59.24 16.78 28.31
N ASN A 891 60.31 17.43 28.77
CA ASN A 891 60.34 18.87 29.04
C ASN A 891 59.24 19.32 30.02
N CYS A 892 59.02 18.59 31.12
CA CYS A 892 57.94 18.88 32.08
C CYS A 892 58.47 19.46 33.40
N LEU A 893 57.66 20.29 34.05
CA LEU A 893 58.00 20.96 35.32
C LEU A 893 56.94 20.71 36.40
N TYR A 894 57.35 20.11 37.52
CA TYR A 894 56.53 20.03 38.74
C TYR A 894 56.97 21.09 39.75
N ALA A 895 56.11 22.08 39.99
CA ALA A 895 56.34 23.17 40.96
C ALA A 895 55.29 23.22 42.08
N GLY A 896 54.35 22.27 42.10
CA GLY A 896 53.28 22.21 43.09
C GLY A 896 53.76 21.94 44.52
N GLU A 897 52.92 22.30 45.49
CA GLU A 897 53.08 21.92 46.90
C GLU A 897 52.23 20.68 47.19
N ASN A 898 52.69 19.81 48.10
CA ASN A 898 51.88 18.67 48.54
C ASN A 898 52.18 18.27 50.00
N ASN A 899 51.29 17.49 50.60
CA ASN A 899 51.53 16.81 51.88
C ASN A 899 51.59 15.29 51.73
N CYS A 900 52.04 14.80 50.57
CA CYS A 900 52.08 13.40 50.22
C CYS A 900 53.04 12.61 51.12
N SER A 901 52.61 11.44 51.59
CA SER A 901 53.43 10.48 52.35
C SER A 901 53.87 9.27 51.51
N ARG A 902 53.18 8.98 50.39
CA ARG A 902 53.51 7.90 49.46
C ARG A 902 52.90 8.19 48.08
N GLY A 903 53.72 8.45 47.08
CA GLY A 903 53.28 8.90 45.75
C GLY A 903 54.47 9.13 44.82
N TYR A 904 54.31 9.85 43.71
CA TYR A 904 55.38 10.05 42.71
C TYR A 904 55.46 11.48 42.17
N THR A 905 56.67 12.02 42.02
CA THR A 905 56.86 13.40 41.55
C THR A 905 56.36 13.61 40.12
N PHE A 906 56.51 12.60 39.26
CA PHE A 906 55.96 12.64 37.89
C PHE A 906 54.94 11.54 37.66
N CYS A 907 55.32 10.27 37.77
CA CYS A 907 54.47 9.18 37.35
C CYS A 907 54.77 7.87 38.07
N THR A 908 53.75 7.11 38.48
CA THR A 908 53.94 5.76 39.02
C THR A 908 54.62 4.84 38.02
N ASN A 909 55.69 4.15 38.42
CA ASN A 909 56.46 3.24 37.54
C ASN A 909 56.24 1.74 37.85
N SER A 910 55.20 1.41 38.62
CA SER A 910 55.01 0.06 39.20
C SER A 910 54.56 -1.03 38.22
N PHE A 911 53.94 -0.69 37.08
CA PHE A 911 53.24 -1.70 36.26
C PHE A 911 53.61 -1.70 34.76
N SER A 912 54.28 -0.67 34.24
CA SER A 912 54.46 -0.46 32.79
C SER A 912 55.66 0.45 32.50
N SER A 913 56.04 0.59 31.22
CA SER A 913 57.21 1.39 30.83
C SER A 913 56.93 2.89 30.93
N THR A 914 57.77 3.60 31.71
CA THR A 914 57.73 5.06 31.87
C THR A 914 59.03 5.67 31.38
N THR A 915 58.95 6.69 30.53
CA THR A 915 60.12 7.46 30.07
C THR A 915 60.00 8.90 30.56
N ILE A 916 60.97 9.36 31.34
CA ILE A 916 61.03 10.73 31.87
C ILE A 916 62.30 11.38 31.32
N THR A 917 62.15 12.33 30.41
CA THR A 917 63.26 12.99 29.72
C THR A 917 63.20 14.50 29.94
N ASN A 918 64.29 15.08 30.42
CA ASN A 918 64.40 16.54 30.61
C ASN A 918 63.28 17.13 31.49
N CYS A 919 62.93 16.44 32.57
CA CYS A 919 61.90 16.86 33.51
C CYS A 919 62.50 17.35 34.83
N TYR A 920 61.92 18.40 35.40
CA TYR A 920 62.43 19.12 36.57
C TYR A 920 61.39 19.29 37.66
N TYR A 921 61.80 19.25 38.93
CA TYR A 921 60.88 19.42 40.06
C TYR A 921 61.45 20.32 41.17
N LEU A 922 60.61 21.16 41.74
CA LEU A 922 60.94 22.00 42.91
C LEU A 922 60.73 21.21 44.21
N ASN A 923 59.51 20.71 44.41
CA ASN A 923 59.12 19.92 45.56
C ASN A 923 58.99 18.45 45.17
N THR A 924 59.37 17.52 46.05
CA THR A 924 59.13 16.10 45.82
C THR A 924 57.66 15.78 46.14
N CYS A 925 56.99 14.96 45.33
CA CYS A 925 55.71 14.35 45.67
C CYS A 925 55.95 12.85 45.91
N GLY A 926 56.10 12.42 47.16
CA GLY A 926 56.48 11.04 47.48
C GLY A 926 57.88 10.67 46.96
N GLU A 927 57.95 9.83 45.92
CA GLU A 927 59.20 9.41 45.28
C GLU A 927 59.73 10.47 44.30
N ALA A 928 61.04 10.75 44.40
CA ALA A 928 61.73 11.69 43.54
C ALA A 928 61.95 11.13 42.13
N GLN A 929 61.55 11.88 41.11
CA GLN A 929 61.69 11.52 39.70
C GLN A 929 62.06 12.77 38.89
N GLY A 930 62.96 12.65 37.91
CA GLY A 930 63.51 13.80 37.20
C GLY A 930 64.64 14.49 37.98
N THR A 931 64.93 15.74 37.62
CA THR A 931 66.03 16.52 38.24
C THR A 931 65.49 17.57 39.20
N LYS A 932 65.94 17.52 40.46
CA LYS A 932 65.59 18.54 41.46
C LYS A 932 66.17 19.90 41.06
N ILE A 933 65.40 20.96 41.24
CA ILE A 933 65.82 22.35 41.08
C ILE A 933 65.60 23.14 42.37
N THR A 934 66.27 24.28 42.50
CA THR A 934 66.04 25.23 43.61
C THR A 934 65.09 26.35 43.20
N GLU A 935 64.58 27.09 44.18
CA GLU A 935 63.74 28.25 43.94
C GLU A 935 64.51 29.35 43.17
N GLU A 936 65.80 29.52 43.46
CA GLU A 936 66.66 30.47 42.74
C GLU A 936 66.84 30.07 41.28
N GLN A 937 67.07 28.77 41.00
CA GLN A 937 67.17 28.28 39.62
C GLN A 937 65.86 28.51 38.87
N LEU A 938 64.73 28.26 39.53
CA LEU A 938 63.39 28.45 38.95
C LEU A 938 63.15 29.90 38.56
N LYS A 939 63.67 30.88 39.32
CA LYS A 939 63.49 32.32 39.08
C LYS A 939 64.52 32.95 38.12
N SER A 940 65.54 32.20 37.70
CA SER A 940 66.72 32.75 37.02
C SER A 940 66.74 32.63 35.49
N GLY A 941 65.76 31.98 34.87
CA GLY A 941 65.84 31.61 33.45
C GLY A 941 66.55 30.28 33.18
N GLU A 942 67.34 29.75 34.13
CA GLU A 942 68.09 28.50 33.95
C GLU A 942 67.17 27.32 33.60
N VAL A 943 66.07 27.17 34.34
CA VAL A 943 65.09 26.09 34.14
C VAL A 943 64.37 26.25 32.80
N THR A 944 64.04 27.48 32.41
CA THR A 944 63.46 27.80 31.10
C THR A 944 64.38 27.37 29.95
N LYS A 945 65.69 27.66 30.07
CA LYS A 945 66.70 27.19 29.10
C LYS A 945 66.83 25.68 29.05
N LYS A 946 66.80 25.02 30.21
CA LYS A 946 66.81 23.57 30.32
C LYS A 946 65.58 22.94 29.65
N LEU A 947 64.38 23.46 29.92
CA LEU A 947 63.12 22.98 29.32
C LEU A 947 63.04 23.23 27.80
N GLN A 948 63.65 24.29 27.29
CA GLN A 948 63.84 24.50 25.84
C GLN A 948 64.65 23.36 25.19
N ALA A 949 65.50 22.67 25.96
CA ALA A 949 66.18 21.42 25.57
C ALA A 949 67.04 21.50 24.29
N GLY A 950 67.58 22.69 23.99
CA GLY A 950 68.35 22.92 22.76
C GLY A 950 67.50 22.91 21.48
N ARG A 951 66.17 22.85 21.59
CA ARG A 951 65.25 23.02 20.45
C ARG A 951 65.42 24.42 19.88
N THR A 952 65.58 24.51 18.57
CA THR A 952 65.93 25.75 17.87
C THR A 952 64.89 26.18 16.84
N ASP A 953 63.86 25.35 16.60
CA ASP A 953 62.81 25.56 15.62
C ASP A 953 61.83 26.67 16.03
N LYS A 954 61.53 26.80 17.33
CA LYS A 954 60.76 27.90 17.90
C LYS A 954 61.04 28.09 19.38
N CYS A 955 60.55 29.18 19.95
CA CYS A 955 60.50 29.36 21.39
C CYS A 955 59.32 28.57 21.98
N TYR A 956 59.58 27.63 22.87
CA TYR A 956 58.54 26.90 23.60
C TYR A 956 58.36 27.48 25.00
N TRP A 957 59.48 27.83 25.64
CA TRP A 957 59.54 28.30 27.01
C TRP A 957 60.12 29.71 27.07
N ALA A 958 59.56 30.53 27.93
CA ALA A 958 60.07 31.85 28.24
C ALA A 958 59.81 32.18 29.70
N GLN A 959 60.42 33.25 30.18
CA GLN A 959 60.33 33.60 31.59
C GLN A 959 60.56 35.09 31.79
N GLN A 960 59.74 35.70 32.62
CA GLN A 960 60.10 36.97 33.25
C GLN A 960 61.05 36.66 34.41
N LEU A 961 62.30 37.14 34.36
CA LEU A 961 63.28 36.87 35.43
C LEU A 961 62.74 37.34 36.78
N GLY A 962 62.86 36.49 37.80
CA GLY A 962 62.22 36.65 39.11
C GLY A 962 60.93 35.84 39.28
N GLU A 963 60.24 35.50 38.19
CA GLU A 963 58.99 34.72 38.17
C GLU A 963 59.25 33.25 37.79
N MET A 964 58.21 32.40 37.79
CA MET A 964 58.35 31.00 37.32
C MET A 964 58.42 30.91 35.77
N PRO A 965 59.05 29.86 35.21
CA PRO A 965 58.96 29.53 33.80
C PRO A 965 57.51 29.37 33.33
N ASP A 966 57.24 29.84 32.12
CA ASP A 966 55.95 29.68 31.45
C ASP A 966 56.16 29.39 29.96
N PHE A 967 55.08 29.05 29.26
CA PHE A 967 55.11 28.92 27.81
C PHE A 967 55.29 30.29 27.17
N TYR A 968 56.05 30.31 26.08
CA TYR A 968 56.34 31.53 25.35
C TYR A 968 55.05 32.17 24.80
N ASN A 969 54.88 33.46 25.07
CA ASN A 969 53.82 34.28 24.52
C ASN A 969 54.43 35.49 23.82
N ALA A 970 54.14 35.66 22.53
CA ALA A 970 54.68 36.77 21.75
C ALA A 970 54.23 38.15 22.27
N ALA A 971 53.05 38.24 22.90
CA ALA A 971 52.56 39.49 23.49
C ALA A 971 53.40 39.95 24.71
N ASP A 972 54.11 39.02 25.35
CA ASP A 972 54.88 39.28 26.57
C ASP A 972 56.31 39.73 26.30
N LYS A 973 56.77 39.74 25.04
CA LYS A 973 58.14 40.10 24.66
C LYS A 973 58.59 41.47 25.16
N SER A 974 57.66 42.41 25.23
CA SER A 974 57.90 43.78 25.70
C SER A 974 57.89 43.92 27.23
N LYS A 975 57.54 42.87 27.98
CA LYS A 975 57.62 42.89 29.45
C LYS A 975 59.08 43.01 29.87
N ALA A 976 59.32 43.85 30.87
CA ALA A 976 60.66 44.02 31.44
C ALA A 976 61.19 42.68 31.97
N ASN A 977 62.45 42.38 31.63
CA ASN A 977 63.16 41.16 32.02
C ASN A 977 62.56 39.85 31.47
N TYR A 978 61.76 39.91 30.40
CA TYR A 978 61.24 38.71 29.73
C TYR A 978 62.31 38.10 28.82
N VAL A 979 62.85 36.96 29.22
CA VAL A 979 63.83 36.19 28.47
C VAL A 979 63.15 35.10 27.65
N TYR A 980 63.47 35.04 26.36
CA TYR A 980 62.92 34.05 25.43
C TYR A 980 63.97 33.65 24.38
N TYR A 981 63.77 32.50 23.75
CA TYR A 981 64.62 32.02 22.67
C TYR A 981 64.17 32.61 21.32
N ASP A 982 65.02 33.35 20.64
CA ASP A 982 64.77 33.85 19.29
C ASP A 982 65.37 32.88 18.26
N ALA A 983 64.49 32.14 17.57
CA ALA A 983 64.89 31.17 16.56
C ALA A 983 65.62 31.81 15.37
N ALA A 984 65.32 33.06 15.02
CA ALA A 984 65.99 33.77 13.92
C ALA A 984 67.42 34.16 14.32
N LYS A 985 67.63 34.57 15.58
CA LYS A 985 68.95 34.91 16.12
C LYS A 985 69.74 33.71 16.65
N LYS A 986 69.11 32.53 16.69
CA LYS A 986 69.65 31.29 17.27
C LYS A 986 70.17 31.46 18.71
N GLY A 987 69.50 32.28 19.51
CA GLY A 987 69.99 32.67 20.83
C GLY A 987 68.90 33.18 21.76
N TRP A 988 69.24 33.28 23.05
CA TRP A 988 68.35 33.87 24.05
C TRP A 988 68.42 35.39 24.00
N VAL A 989 67.27 36.03 24.14
CA VAL A 989 67.13 37.48 24.05
C VAL A 989 66.18 38.03 25.12
N CYS A 990 66.28 39.34 25.35
CA CYS A 990 65.34 40.12 26.14
C CYS A 990 65.17 41.48 25.46
N ASP A 991 63.93 41.92 25.18
CA ASP A 991 63.75 43.20 24.47
C ASP A 991 64.08 44.38 25.39
N ASP A 992 63.73 44.27 26.67
CA ASP A 992 63.93 45.32 27.68
C ASP A 992 64.40 44.74 29.01
N PHE A 993 65.72 44.76 29.22
CA PHE A 993 66.34 44.32 30.47
C PHE A 993 66.51 45.49 31.43
N ARG A 994 65.94 45.36 32.63
CA ARG A 994 65.93 46.41 33.66
C ARG A 994 66.46 45.89 34.99
N LEU A 995 67.49 46.56 35.49
CA LEU A 995 67.95 46.39 36.87
C LEU A 995 67.31 47.46 37.76
N THR A 996 66.72 47.03 38.87
CA THR A 996 66.22 47.93 39.92
C THR A 996 67.29 48.11 40.98
N ASP A 997 67.61 49.37 41.32
CA ASP A 997 68.71 49.65 42.22
C ASP A 997 68.55 49.03 43.61
N GLY A 998 69.59 48.34 44.06
CA GLY A 998 69.64 47.63 45.33
C GLY A 998 68.80 46.34 45.43
N GLN A 999 68.02 46.00 44.40
CA GLN A 999 67.23 44.77 44.35
C GLN A 999 67.95 43.66 43.59
N PRO A 1000 67.96 42.42 44.10
CA PRO A 1000 68.53 41.29 43.38
C PRO A 1000 67.65 40.90 42.19
N LEU A 1001 68.28 40.49 41.09
CA LEU A 1001 67.59 39.85 39.96
C LEU A 1001 68.33 38.54 39.63
N PRO A 1002 67.71 37.37 39.79
CA PRO A 1002 68.34 36.09 39.44
C PRO A 1002 68.59 35.99 37.94
N ILE A 1003 69.82 35.67 37.54
CA ILE A 1003 70.22 35.55 36.13
C ILE A 1003 71.02 34.25 35.95
N GLY A 1004 70.41 33.27 35.29
CA GLY A 1004 70.89 31.90 35.16
C GLY A 1004 71.18 31.45 33.72
N LEU A 1005 71.00 32.33 32.73
CA LEU A 1005 71.43 32.12 31.35
C LEU A 1005 72.03 33.38 30.72
N ASP A 1006 72.89 33.18 29.73
CA ASP A 1006 73.39 34.25 28.87
C ASP A 1006 72.31 34.65 27.84
N PHE A 1007 72.08 35.94 27.65
CA PHE A 1007 71.15 36.46 26.64
C PHE A 1007 71.57 37.85 26.12
N THR A 1008 71.12 38.19 24.92
CA THR A 1008 71.31 39.53 24.36
C THR A 1008 70.10 40.41 24.66
N ALA A 1009 70.32 41.49 25.40
CA ALA A 1009 69.31 42.50 25.68
C ALA A 1009 69.30 43.57 24.58
N ALA A 1010 68.14 43.81 23.95
CA ALA A 1010 68.02 44.86 22.94
C ALA A 1010 68.16 46.26 23.58
N ASN A 1011 67.57 46.45 24.76
CA ASN A 1011 67.76 47.61 25.61
C ASN A 1011 68.11 47.18 27.05
N VAL A 1012 69.06 47.86 27.67
CA VAL A 1012 69.46 47.69 29.08
C VAL A 1012 69.30 49.01 29.80
N THR A 1013 68.48 49.01 30.85
CA THR A 1013 68.28 50.17 31.72
C THR A 1013 68.73 49.86 33.13
N TYR A 1014 69.60 50.71 33.68
CA TYR A 1014 69.94 50.68 35.10
C TYR A 1014 70.12 52.10 35.63
N GLU A 1015 69.12 52.59 36.34
CA GLU A 1015 69.17 53.90 36.97
C GLU A 1015 69.58 53.77 38.44
N ARG A 1016 70.61 54.51 38.83
CA ARG A 1016 71.15 54.51 40.19
C ARG A 1016 71.49 55.93 40.63
N LYS A 1017 71.17 56.24 41.89
CA LYS A 1017 71.65 57.47 42.55
C LYS A 1017 73.07 57.27 43.08
N PHE A 1018 73.95 58.23 42.78
CA PHE A 1018 75.33 58.24 43.22
C PHE A 1018 75.48 58.96 44.55
N ASN A 1019 76.59 58.69 45.23
CA ASN A 1019 76.87 59.28 46.53
C ASN A 1019 77.16 60.80 46.38
N GLY A 1020 77.25 61.55 47.49
CA GLY A 1020 77.45 63.01 47.47
C GLY A 1020 78.73 63.50 46.76
N THR A 1021 79.68 62.60 46.50
CA THR A 1021 80.94 62.85 45.78
C THR A 1021 80.94 62.31 44.34
N GLN A 1022 79.77 61.90 43.83
CA GLN A 1022 79.59 61.27 42.51
C GLN A 1022 80.41 59.99 42.27
N ASN A 1023 80.70 59.27 43.35
CA ASN A 1023 81.44 58.01 43.36
C ASN A 1023 80.52 56.82 43.66
N ALA A 1024 80.85 55.65 43.13
CA ALA A 1024 80.09 54.43 43.36
C ALA A 1024 80.95 53.18 43.21
N THR A 1025 80.49 52.07 43.82
CA THR A 1025 80.99 50.72 43.51
C THR A 1025 79.98 49.96 42.67
N LEU A 1026 80.44 49.25 41.65
CA LEU A 1026 79.62 48.63 40.63
C LEU A 1026 80.03 47.16 40.42
N CYS A 1027 79.05 46.26 40.30
CA CYS A 1027 79.28 44.88 39.89
C CYS A 1027 78.09 44.44 39.03
N LEU A 1028 78.20 44.62 37.71
CA LEU A 1028 77.08 44.42 36.77
C LEU A 1028 77.05 43.01 36.18
N PRO A 1029 75.87 42.49 35.80
CA PRO A 1029 75.74 41.17 35.17
C PRO A 1029 76.03 41.16 33.65
N TYR A 1030 76.51 42.27 33.10
CA TYR A 1030 76.81 42.41 31.67
C TYR A 1030 78.11 43.17 31.46
N ASP A 1031 78.68 42.98 30.28
CA ASP A 1031 79.82 43.77 29.82
C ASP A 1031 79.35 45.18 29.45
N LEU A 1032 80.04 46.22 29.95
CA LEU A 1032 79.70 47.61 29.72
C LEU A 1032 80.94 48.43 29.35
N SER A 1033 80.85 49.30 28.34
CA SER A 1033 81.91 50.27 28.05
C SER A 1033 81.77 51.48 28.97
N ALA A 1034 82.88 52.02 29.48
CA ALA A 1034 82.85 53.18 30.36
C ALA A 1034 82.42 54.44 29.58
N GLN A 1035 81.14 54.82 29.67
CA GLN A 1035 80.58 55.99 29.00
C GLN A 1035 79.97 56.96 30.01
N GLY A 1036 80.53 58.17 30.11
CA GLY A 1036 80.10 59.19 31.08
C GLY A 1036 80.64 59.02 32.51
N PHE A 1037 81.57 58.07 32.71
CA PHE A 1037 82.30 57.86 33.98
C PHE A 1037 83.67 57.23 33.72
N LYS A 1038 84.57 57.30 34.70
CA LYS A 1038 85.82 56.53 34.76
C LYS A 1038 85.65 55.32 35.67
N ALA A 1039 86.30 54.21 35.33
CA ALA A 1039 86.26 52.97 36.10
C ALA A 1039 87.64 52.51 36.55
N TYR A 1040 87.70 51.98 37.75
CA TYR A 1040 88.94 51.57 38.39
C TYR A 1040 88.79 50.19 39.03
N THR A 1041 89.89 49.42 39.00
CA THR A 1041 89.99 48.12 39.66
C THR A 1041 90.99 48.18 40.81
N LEU A 1042 90.84 47.31 41.81
CA LEU A 1042 91.70 47.31 42.99
C LEU A 1042 93.15 46.98 42.59
N SER A 1043 94.10 47.82 43.00
CA SER A 1043 95.54 47.64 42.75
C SER A 1043 96.34 47.34 44.03
N GLY A 1044 95.81 47.70 45.20
CA GLY A 1044 96.43 47.40 46.48
C GLY A 1044 95.81 48.21 47.63
N GLY A 1045 96.53 48.33 48.74
CA GLY A 1045 96.10 49.12 49.88
C GLY A 1045 97.14 49.12 51.00
N ASN A 1046 96.94 50.02 51.95
CA ASN A 1046 97.72 50.11 53.20
C ASN A 1046 96.77 50.29 54.39
N LYS A 1047 97.31 50.50 55.60
CA LYS A 1047 96.52 50.51 56.85
C LYS A 1047 95.34 51.50 56.83
N ASN A 1048 95.41 52.62 56.09
CA ASN A 1048 94.40 53.67 56.07
C ASN A 1048 93.80 53.97 54.67
N GLU A 1049 94.32 53.35 53.61
CA GLU A 1049 94.00 53.70 52.21
C GLU A 1049 93.82 52.44 51.35
N VAL A 1050 92.95 52.55 50.35
CA VAL A 1050 92.76 51.55 49.29
C VAL A 1050 93.10 52.18 47.94
N HIS A 1051 93.89 51.47 47.15
CA HIS A 1051 94.42 51.95 45.88
C HIS A 1051 93.66 51.30 44.74
N PHE A 1052 93.29 52.11 43.74
CA PHE A 1052 92.65 51.65 42.53
C PHE A 1052 93.39 52.16 41.31
N LYS A 1053 93.52 51.32 40.28
CA LYS A 1053 94.09 51.67 38.97
C LYS A 1053 92.99 51.81 37.93
N GLU A 1054 93.11 52.79 37.05
CA GLU A 1054 92.15 53.05 35.96
C GLU A 1054 92.10 51.85 35.00
N VAL A 1055 90.94 51.62 34.38
CA VAL A 1055 90.70 50.55 33.40
C VAL A 1055 90.08 51.20 32.16
N ASP A 1056 90.76 51.09 31.03
CA ASP A 1056 90.55 52.06 29.93
C ASP A 1056 89.31 51.81 29.05
N ASP A 1057 88.80 50.58 28.89
CA ASP A 1057 87.82 50.35 27.80
C ASP A 1057 86.55 49.55 28.15
N LYS A 1058 86.64 48.39 28.84
CA LYS A 1058 85.51 47.46 29.00
C LYS A 1058 85.39 46.90 30.42
N LEU A 1059 84.29 47.22 31.10
CA LEU A 1059 83.91 46.60 32.36
C LEU A 1059 83.35 45.22 32.07
N THR A 1060 83.99 44.19 32.60
CA THR A 1060 83.57 42.80 32.41
C THR A 1060 82.46 42.42 33.40
N ALA A 1061 81.49 41.63 32.94
CA ALA A 1061 80.41 41.12 33.76
C ALA A 1061 80.93 40.47 35.06
N TYR A 1062 80.19 40.66 36.15
CA TYR A 1062 80.43 40.18 37.50
C TYR A 1062 81.78 40.58 38.11
N THR A 1063 82.46 41.58 37.54
CA THR A 1063 83.71 42.11 38.08
C THR A 1063 83.44 43.39 38.88
N PRO A 1064 84.00 43.55 40.08
CA PRO A 1064 83.77 44.74 40.89
C PRO A 1064 84.66 45.91 40.44
N TYR A 1065 84.03 47.08 40.26
CA TYR A 1065 84.67 48.34 39.87
C TYR A 1065 84.33 49.46 40.86
N TYR A 1066 85.30 50.34 41.10
CA TYR A 1066 85.06 51.66 41.67
C TYR A 1066 84.92 52.63 40.51
N ILE A 1067 83.94 53.52 40.55
CA ILE A 1067 83.68 54.46 39.46
C ILE A 1067 83.52 55.88 39.99
N THR A 1068 83.97 56.84 39.18
CA THR A 1068 83.84 58.28 39.41
C THR A 1068 83.14 58.91 38.20
N ALA A 1069 82.08 59.69 38.41
CA ALA A 1069 81.33 60.33 37.34
C ALA A 1069 81.26 61.84 37.55
N ASN A 1070 81.20 62.64 36.47
CA ASN A 1070 81.01 64.10 36.52
C ASN A 1070 79.54 64.51 36.26
N GLY A 1071 78.62 63.54 36.34
CA GLY A 1071 77.20 63.65 35.98
C GLY A 1071 76.49 62.30 36.19
N MET A 1072 75.25 62.15 35.71
CA MET A 1072 74.55 60.85 35.72
C MET A 1072 75.22 59.89 34.72
N PRO A 1073 75.86 58.80 35.15
CA PRO A 1073 76.54 57.89 34.25
C PRO A 1073 75.56 56.96 33.53
N GLN A 1074 75.89 56.61 32.29
CA GLN A 1074 75.09 55.69 31.49
C GLN A 1074 75.48 54.24 31.84
N LEU A 1075 74.74 53.63 32.78
CA LEU A 1075 74.96 52.24 33.21
C LEU A 1075 74.19 51.21 32.37
N GLY A 1076 73.90 51.53 31.10
CA GLY A 1076 73.07 50.71 30.20
C GLY A 1076 73.26 51.11 28.74
N GLY A 1077 72.50 50.49 27.84
CA GLY A 1077 72.67 50.72 26.40
C GLY A 1077 71.89 49.73 25.54
N THR A 1078 72.26 49.62 24.26
CA THR A 1078 71.57 48.72 23.31
C THR A 1078 72.46 47.55 22.92
N ASN A 1079 71.84 46.41 22.59
CA ASN A 1079 72.50 45.17 22.16
C ASN A 1079 73.62 44.70 23.10
N ILE A 1080 73.33 44.70 24.40
CA ILE A 1080 74.28 44.29 25.44
C ILE A 1080 74.10 42.82 25.77
N GLU A 1081 75.20 42.09 25.90
CA GLU A 1081 75.20 40.69 26.32
C GLU A 1081 75.19 40.59 27.85
N VAL A 1082 74.08 40.10 28.39
CA VAL A 1082 73.93 39.77 29.81
C VAL A 1082 74.39 38.34 30.04
N LYS A 1083 75.19 38.12 31.08
CA LYS A 1083 75.82 36.84 31.38
C LYS A 1083 75.10 36.14 32.53
N ALA A 1084 75.05 34.81 32.49
CA ALA A 1084 74.64 33.97 33.59
C ALA A 1084 75.58 34.14 34.79
N TYR A 1085 75.02 34.16 36.00
CA TYR A 1085 75.80 34.32 37.22
C TYR A 1085 76.85 33.21 37.39
N LYS A 1086 78.10 33.63 37.58
CA LYS A 1086 79.24 32.78 37.97
C LYS A 1086 80.03 33.47 39.06
N ALA A 1087 80.33 32.74 40.14
CA ALA A 1087 80.98 33.30 41.32
C ALA A 1087 82.48 33.61 41.13
N ASP A 1088 83.10 33.11 40.07
CA ASP A 1088 84.55 33.14 39.83
C ASP A 1088 85.14 34.53 39.60
N LYS A 1089 84.35 35.49 39.11
CA LYS A 1089 84.81 36.88 38.83
C LYS A 1089 84.43 37.92 39.89
N MET A 1090 83.68 37.51 40.91
CA MET A 1090 83.09 38.41 41.91
C MET A 1090 84.11 39.04 42.86
N THR A 1091 85.37 38.61 42.85
CA THR A 1091 86.40 39.11 43.76
C THR A 1091 87.69 39.43 43.02
N THR A 1092 88.15 40.68 43.14
CA THR A 1092 89.47 41.14 42.68
C THR A 1092 90.43 41.23 43.86
N PRO A 1093 91.40 40.30 44.00
CA PRO A 1093 92.42 40.37 45.05
C PRO A 1093 93.59 41.28 44.64
N ALA A 1094 94.11 42.08 45.58
CA ALA A 1094 95.34 42.84 45.41
C ALA A 1094 96.05 43.10 46.75
N ALA A 1095 97.32 42.73 46.87
CA ALA A 1095 98.16 42.96 48.06
C ALA A 1095 97.52 42.55 49.42
N GLY A 1096 96.75 41.46 49.43
CA GLY A 1096 96.05 40.96 50.64
C GLY A 1096 94.67 41.58 50.89
N TYR A 1097 94.30 42.62 50.16
CA TYR A 1097 92.94 43.18 50.11
C TYR A 1097 92.11 42.46 49.05
N LYS A 1098 90.80 42.44 49.22
CA LYS A 1098 89.86 41.89 48.24
C LYS A 1098 88.76 42.89 47.97
N PHE A 1099 88.57 43.27 46.72
CA PHE A 1099 87.39 44.01 46.30
C PHE A 1099 86.35 43.01 45.81
N THR A 1100 85.23 42.92 46.52
CA THR A 1100 84.24 41.86 46.32
C THR A 1100 82.91 42.47 45.93
N GLY A 1101 82.39 42.06 44.78
CA GLY A 1101 81.05 42.39 44.33
C GLY A 1101 79.96 41.64 45.08
N THR A 1102 78.71 42.07 44.93
CA THR A 1102 77.53 41.31 45.34
C THR A 1102 76.38 41.53 44.35
N VAL A 1103 75.64 40.48 44.05
CA VAL A 1103 74.44 40.52 43.17
C VAL A 1103 73.14 40.23 43.92
N ALA A 1104 73.24 39.61 45.11
CA ALA A 1104 72.11 39.34 46.01
C ALA A 1104 71.98 40.38 47.14
N GLY A 1105 72.99 41.25 47.27
CA GLY A 1105 73.26 42.00 48.48
C GLY A 1105 73.99 41.17 49.55
N VAL A 1106 74.49 41.81 50.60
CA VAL A 1106 75.16 41.13 51.73
C VAL A 1106 74.58 41.67 53.03
N SER A 1107 74.14 40.79 53.92
CA SER A 1107 73.66 41.22 55.24
C SER A 1107 74.76 41.93 56.01
N ASN A 1108 74.41 42.95 56.80
CA ASN A 1108 75.38 43.67 57.62
C ASN A 1108 76.12 42.74 58.61
N ALA A 1109 75.47 41.67 59.08
CA ALA A 1109 76.11 40.63 59.90
C ALA A 1109 77.18 39.84 59.12
N THR A 1110 76.86 39.37 57.92
CA THR A 1110 77.81 38.65 57.05
C THR A 1110 78.98 39.55 56.65
N ALA A 1111 78.71 40.80 56.29
CA ALA A 1111 79.72 41.78 55.91
C ALA A 1111 80.64 42.15 57.09
N ALA A 1112 80.10 42.36 58.30
CA ALA A 1112 80.89 42.61 59.51
C ALA A 1112 81.80 41.42 59.86
N ALA A 1113 81.28 40.18 59.77
CA ALA A 1113 82.06 38.96 60.00
C ALA A 1113 83.23 38.81 59.01
N ALA A 1114 83.07 39.32 57.78
CA ALA A 1114 84.12 39.33 56.76
C ALA A 1114 85.11 40.49 56.89
N ASN A 1115 85.02 41.35 57.92
CA ASN A 1115 85.78 42.61 58.01
C ASN A 1115 85.60 43.51 56.77
N ALA A 1116 84.38 43.58 56.25
CA ALA A 1116 84.06 44.39 55.08
C ALA A 1116 84.09 45.90 55.37
N TYR A 1117 84.38 46.67 54.33
CA TYR A 1117 84.28 48.12 54.29
C TYR A 1117 83.44 48.53 53.06
N ILE A 1118 82.50 49.45 53.25
CA ILE A 1118 81.55 49.88 52.21
C ILE A 1118 81.69 51.37 51.92
N LEU A 1119 81.57 51.74 50.65
CA LEU A 1119 81.61 53.15 50.23
C LEU A 1119 80.39 53.90 50.77
N GLN A 1120 80.63 55.03 51.45
CA GLN A 1120 79.59 55.92 52.00
C GLN A 1120 79.55 57.25 51.23
N ASP A 1121 78.62 58.13 51.62
CA ASP A 1121 78.38 59.43 50.98
C ASP A 1121 79.55 60.42 51.06
N ASP A 1122 80.43 60.24 52.06
CA ASP A 1122 81.65 61.04 52.23
C ASP A 1122 82.79 60.65 51.27
N GLY A 1123 82.54 59.68 50.38
CA GLY A 1123 83.53 59.20 49.40
C GLY A 1123 84.54 58.21 49.98
N LYS A 1124 84.40 57.78 51.24
CA LYS A 1124 85.32 56.84 51.91
C LYS A 1124 84.68 55.48 52.11
N PHE A 1125 85.52 54.46 52.28
CA PHE A 1125 85.07 53.12 52.64
C PHE A 1125 85.02 52.98 54.17
N HIS A 1126 83.84 52.81 54.74
CA HIS A 1126 83.63 52.69 56.19
C HIS A 1126 83.53 51.24 56.63
N LYS A 1127 84.12 50.93 57.79
CA LYS A 1127 84.07 49.58 58.35
C LYS A 1127 82.64 49.18 58.68
N VAL A 1128 82.23 48.02 58.22
CA VAL A 1128 80.92 47.45 58.55
C VAL A 1128 80.94 46.91 59.98
N THR A 1129 79.95 47.28 60.80
CA THR A 1129 79.83 46.87 62.20
C THR A 1129 78.46 46.26 62.47
N THR A 1130 78.31 45.40 63.47
CA THR A 1130 77.04 44.75 63.82
C THR A 1130 76.01 45.69 64.47
N ALA A 1131 76.32 46.99 64.63
CA ALA A 1131 75.46 47.96 65.32
C ALA A 1131 74.11 48.22 64.62
N ASN A 1132 74.03 48.03 63.30
CA ASN A 1132 72.79 48.15 62.53
C ASN A 1132 72.47 46.83 61.82
N SER A 1133 71.91 45.88 62.56
CA SER A 1133 71.64 44.52 62.05
C SER A 1133 70.70 44.48 60.84
N ALA A 1134 69.86 45.50 60.64
CA ALA A 1134 68.93 45.60 59.52
C ALA A 1134 69.56 46.15 58.22
N ALA A 1135 70.75 46.75 58.29
CA ALA A 1135 71.42 47.25 57.09
C ALA A 1135 71.87 46.10 56.16
N THR A 1136 71.96 46.37 54.87
CA THR A 1136 72.53 45.45 53.89
C THR A 1136 73.43 46.22 52.92
N ILE A 1137 74.46 45.56 52.41
CA ILE A 1137 75.14 46.01 51.20
C ILE A 1137 74.19 45.70 50.04
N PRO A 1138 73.69 46.69 49.28
CA PRO A 1138 72.69 46.43 48.24
C PRO A 1138 73.24 45.58 47.07
N ALA A 1139 72.34 45.00 46.28
CA ALA A 1139 72.72 44.26 45.07
C ALA A 1139 73.45 45.13 44.02
N TYR A 1140 74.26 44.48 43.19
CA TYR A 1140 75.10 45.08 42.12
C TYR A 1140 76.12 46.12 42.61
N ARG A 1141 76.53 46.00 43.88
CA ARG A 1141 77.56 46.82 44.55
C ARG A 1141 78.84 46.03 44.75
N ALA A 1142 79.88 46.71 45.21
CA ALA A 1142 81.09 46.06 45.72
C ALA A 1142 81.60 46.70 47.01
N TYR A 1143 82.37 45.92 47.77
CA TYR A 1143 82.90 46.26 49.09
C TYR A 1143 84.34 45.73 49.24
N ILE A 1144 85.10 46.32 50.15
CA ILE A 1144 86.49 45.93 50.41
C ILE A 1144 86.56 44.99 51.61
N ILE A 1145 87.29 43.89 51.50
CA ILE A 1145 87.72 43.06 52.64
C ILE A 1145 89.21 43.32 52.85
N CYS A 1146 89.57 43.77 54.04
CA CYS A 1146 90.95 44.02 54.41
C CYS A 1146 91.64 42.76 54.96
N PRO A 1147 92.97 42.62 54.80
CA PRO A 1147 93.72 41.59 55.50
C PRO A 1147 93.64 41.82 57.02
N PRO A 1148 93.74 40.76 57.86
CA PRO A 1148 93.56 40.87 59.32
C PRO A 1148 94.43 41.93 60.01
N GLN A 1149 95.62 42.18 59.47
CA GLN A 1149 96.59 43.15 59.97
C GLN A 1149 96.27 44.63 59.62
N ALA A 1150 95.32 44.88 58.71
CA ALA A 1150 94.85 46.21 58.32
C ALA A 1150 93.40 46.51 58.72
N SER A 1151 92.66 45.56 59.32
CA SER A 1151 91.24 45.70 59.67
C SER A 1151 90.93 46.59 60.88
N GLY A 1152 91.88 47.40 61.35
CA GLY A 1152 91.74 48.26 62.53
C GLY A 1152 91.27 49.69 62.22
N ALA A 1153 91.35 50.13 60.97
CA ALA A 1153 90.92 51.49 60.57
C ALA A 1153 89.39 51.61 60.62
N LYS A 1154 88.87 52.77 61.07
CA LYS A 1154 87.42 53.06 61.05
C LYS A 1154 86.91 53.37 59.63
N GLN A 1155 87.76 54.00 58.82
CA GLN A 1155 87.48 54.42 57.44
C GLN A 1155 88.76 54.23 56.60
N LEU A 1156 88.61 53.96 55.31
CA LEU A 1156 89.68 53.87 54.33
C LEU A 1156 89.47 54.96 53.27
N SER A 1157 90.50 55.76 53.01
CA SER A 1157 90.49 56.72 51.91
C SER A 1157 90.76 56.02 50.57
N VAL A 1158 90.22 56.58 49.48
CA VAL A 1158 90.44 56.10 48.11
C VAL A 1158 91.63 56.84 47.50
N VAL A 1159 92.57 56.10 46.90
CA VAL A 1159 93.69 56.63 46.11
C VAL A 1159 93.58 56.08 44.68
N LEU A 1160 93.61 56.97 43.69
CA LEU A 1160 93.61 56.61 42.27
C LEU A 1160 95.04 56.66 41.75
N ASP A 1161 95.59 55.49 41.40
CA ASP A 1161 96.98 55.37 40.94
C ASP A 1161 97.17 56.12 39.61
N GLY A 1162 98.09 57.07 39.57
CA GLY A 1162 98.43 57.86 38.38
C GLY A 1162 97.87 59.28 38.35
N GLU A 1163 96.94 59.64 39.25
CA GLU A 1163 96.55 61.04 39.44
C GLU A 1163 97.49 61.72 40.45
N THR A 1164 98.18 62.79 40.04
CA THR A 1164 98.99 63.60 40.97
C THR A 1164 98.05 64.30 41.94
N THR A 1165 98.13 63.98 43.23
CA THR A 1165 97.38 64.64 44.30
C THR A 1165 97.67 66.15 44.28
N GLY A 1166 96.75 66.93 43.72
CA GLY A 1166 96.81 68.39 43.69
C GLY A 1166 96.66 68.95 45.10
N ILE A 1167 97.77 69.18 45.79
CA ILE A 1167 97.84 70.18 46.86
C ILE A 1167 97.61 71.54 46.19
N GLY A 1168 96.38 72.04 46.31
CA GLY A 1168 95.98 73.31 45.74
C GLY A 1168 94.69 73.77 46.39
N ASN A 1169 94.79 74.23 47.65
CA ASN A 1169 93.88 75.22 48.28
C ASN A 1169 94.23 75.49 49.75
N VAL A 1170 95.42 76.07 50.01
CA VAL A 1170 95.63 76.83 51.24
C VAL A 1170 96.39 78.13 50.93
N THR A 1171 95.62 79.14 50.54
CA THR A 1171 95.95 80.58 50.48
C THR A 1171 94.61 81.25 50.78
N ASN A 1172 94.37 82.09 51.78
CA ASN A 1172 95.15 83.09 52.50
C ASN A 1172 94.56 83.16 53.92
N GLU A 1173 95.32 83.39 55.00
CA GLU A 1173 95.54 84.72 55.57
C GLU A 1173 96.63 84.62 56.66
N ALA A 1174 97.80 85.23 56.43
CA ALA A 1174 98.71 85.78 57.46
C ALA A 1174 100.02 86.23 56.78
N THR A 1175 99.94 87.21 55.89
CA THR A 1175 101.09 87.87 55.27
C THR A 1175 101.48 89.13 56.03
N ASP A 1176 102.18 88.96 57.15
CA ASP A 1176 103.27 89.82 57.62
C ASP A 1176 104.03 89.10 58.76
N GLY A 1177 104.94 88.18 58.41
CA GLY A 1177 105.77 87.42 59.36
C GLY A 1177 106.78 88.25 60.16
N LYS A 1178 106.33 89.30 60.85
CA LYS A 1178 107.11 90.17 61.74
C LYS A 1178 106.45 90.43 63.10
N ASN A 1179 105.15 90.15 63.31
CA ASN A 1179 104.43 90.52 64.55
C ASN A 1179 103.55 89.42 65.16
N GLY A 1180 104.06 88.20 65.25
CA GLY A 1180 103.39 87.08 65.95
C GLY A 1180 103.89 86.85 67.38
N PRO A 1181 103.16 86.05 68.19
CA PRO A 1181 103.61 85.63 69.52
C PRO A 1181 104.96 84.90 69.44
N VAL A 1182 105.82 85.20 70.42
CA VAL A 1182 107.20 84.70 70.54
C VAL A 1182 107.21 83.52 71.48
N TYR A 1183 107.82 82.41 71.04
CA TYR A 1183 107.99 81.20 71.83
C TYR A 1183 109.47 80.89 72.06
N ASP A 1184 109.83 80.37 73.23
CA ASP A 1184 111.16 79.76 73.43
C ASP A 1184 111.27 78.40 72.71
N LEU A 1185 112.47 77.81 72.67
CA LEU A 1185 112.69 76.52 72.02
C LEU A 1185 111.99 75.34 72.72
N GLN A 1186 111.44 75.57 73.92
CA GLN A 1186 110.60 74.61 74.64
C GLN A 1186 109.10 74.80 74.32
N GLY A 1187 108.75 75.75 73.46
CA GLY A 1187 107.38 75.97 72.99
C GLY A 1187 106.51 76.79 73.94
N ARG A 1188 107.09 77.47 74.94
CA ARG A 1188 106.35 78.37 75.85
C ARG A 1188 106.26 79.76 75.25
N ARG A 1189 105.07 80.37 75.29
CA ARG A 1189 104.86 81.75 74.83
C ARG A 1189 105.52 82.71 75.84
N VAL A 1190 106.49 83.49 75.37
CA VAL A 1190 107.31 84.41 76.20
C VAL A 1190 107.05 85.89 75.90
N ALA A 1191 106.41 86.21 74.77
CA ALA A 1191 105.90 87.54 74.45
C ALA A 1191 104.81 87.48 73.38
N ASP A 1192 103.99 88.52 73.28
CA ASP A 1192 102.90 88.59 72.30
C ASP A 1192 103.36 89.10 70.93
N ARG A 1193 104.43 89.90 70.90
CA ARG A 1193 105.08 90.42 69.70
C ARG A 1193 106.59 90.54 69.91
N LEU A 1194 107.38 90.25 68.88
CA LEU A 1194 108.85 90.26 68.98
C LEU A 1194 109.41 91.68 69.16
N ASP A 1195 108.88 92.66 68.42
CA ASP A 1195 109.43 94.03 68.41
C ASP A 1195 109.30 94.73 69.77
N ASP A 1196 108.25 94.45 70.55
CA ASP A 1196 108.03 95.04 71.88
C ASP A 1196 108.86 94.39 73.00
N ALA A 1197 109.29 93.14 72.81
CA ALA A 1197 109.97 92.35 73.83
C ALA A 1197 111.48 92.18 73.58
N ARG A 1198 111.98 92.55 72.39
CA ARG A 1198 113.35 92.29 71.94
C ARG A 1198 114.44 92.82 72.87
N HIS A 1199 114.20 93.95 73.53
CA HIS A 1199 115.09 94.57 74.53
C HIS A 1199 115.05 93.93 75.93
N ARG A 1200 114.09 93.03 76.19
CA ARG A 1200 113.83 92.42 77.50
C ARG A 1200 113.99 90.89 77.48
N LEU A 1201 114.10 90.29 76.30
CA LEU A 1201 114.36 88.87 76.12
C LEU A 1201 115.87 88.58 76.25
N PRO A 1202 116.29 87.54 77.01
CA PRO A 1202 117.67 87.09 77.03
C PRO A 1202 118.19 86.73 75.63
N ALA A 1203 119.50 86.87 75.41
CA ALA A 1203 120.13 86.44 74.17
C ALA A 1203 119.88 84.94 73.93
N GLY A 1204 119.27 84.60 72.79
CA GLY A 1204 118.77 83.25 72.52
C GLY A 1204 117.96 83.13 71.23
N VAL A 1205 117.59 81.91 70.88
CA VAL A 1205 116.77 81.61 69.69
C VAL A 1205 115.31 81.42 70.10
N TYR A 1206 114.42 82.12 69.41
CA TYR A 1206 112.97 82.08 69.64
C TYR A 1206 112.21 81.73 68.35
N ILE A 1207 110.98 81.21 68.47
CA ILE A 1207 110.08 80.94 67.35
C ILE A 1207 109.04 82.06 67.26
N VAL A 1208 108.97 82.75 66.12
CA VAL A 1208 107.99 83.81 65.86
C VAL A 1208 107.36 83.56 64.49
N GLY A 1209 106.04 83.43 64.43
CA GLY A 1209 105.32 83.15 63.18
C GLY A 1209 105.82 81.89 62.45
N GLY A 1210 106.25 80.86 63.20
CA GLY A 1210 106.76 79.59 62.64
C GLY A 1210 108.22 79.59 62.17
N ARG A 1211 109.00 80.66 62.40
CA ARG A 1211 110.43 80.75 62.03
C ARG A 1211 111.32 80.96 63.26
N LYS A 1212 112.56 80.44 63.21
CA LYS A 1212 113.60 80.68 64.22
C LYS A 1212 114.18 82.10 64.05
N VAL A 1213 114.18 82.89 65.12
CA VAL A 1213 114.73 84.24 65.18
C VAL A 1213 115.74 84.31 66.33
N VAL A 1214 116.91 84.89 66.09
CA VAL A 1214 117.96 85.06 67.11
C VAL A 1214 117.88 86.47 67.70
N VAL A 1215 117.65 86.56 69.01
CA VAL A 1215 117.81 87.80 69.78
C VAL A 1215 119.23 87.78 70.34
N LYS A 1216 120.01 88.82 70.07
CA LYS A 1216 121.40 88.97 70.54
C LYS A 1216 121.46 89.90 71.73
#